data_AF-A0A1Q3TSL0-F1
#
_entry.id   AF-A0A1Q3TSL0-F1
#
_cell.length_a   1.000
_cell.length_b   1.000
_cell.length_c   1.000
_cell.angle_alpha   90.00
_cell.angle_beta   90.00
_cell.angle_gamma   90.00
#
_symmetry.space_group_name_H-M   'P 1'
#
loop_
_entity.id
_entity.type
_entity.pdbx_description
1 polymer ?
#
loop_
_entity_poly.entity_id
_entity_poly.type
_entity_poly.pdbx_seq_one_letter_code
_entity_poly.pdbx_strand_id
1 'polypeptide(L)'
;MKKVRLGWLNGLMVLALLPAMLQALPALAAPGFGDTGFENTWNRVDKPVQDLPGVGRGYTWGPPAPNAGNISTEPYNGAARKVQYFDKARMEINNPGGNPNDLFYVTTGLLVKELVTGNRQDGDSAFTALPPSQVQVAGDTNEGGANPLAPTYASFRFVGTFFEKENSVGKMSGQPITAWLERSGLVSSGLVPEQRLLKGYDEVTGHNIADVFEDYGNLNGPIWNGSAFVNGSVFFGLPLYVFGRPITEPYWVRTVVRGEMQDVLVQLFERRVLTYTPSNPDGFKVEMGNVGQHYYRWRYELNGLPAQTPNKAEFVSTFGHDNTGLKNPYYIAADSQGNFYVCEGVSNQIRKYNNQGQLINTLGQATPGVGQGQFNRITGLEVDQFGNLYVAEGGNYRVQKFDSQGRFLLQWSVVRHYANNNEPQSMTIDSKGTIYTSYQTGVEKFDNQGNLLLDWGVAGPLDSEFNAIQDIAVDSQGTYYILDIDPRSGSLPNSVVRKFDAEGHFLLKWGAGNFGTSAIAVDSQGNVVVDLIKFDPNGKDLGYIGQNLKPGINAPSYFNLTIDQSDNIFISGNYNSLVTKLDKTGKILANYSTYGRGDGQLRFPTSGAVDSAGNIYVYDSFNYRIQKFDQNGRFLLKWGSEGTGDGQFNNGGVNLAVDDQGSVYAVDPALRRVQKFDSQGNLLLKIGPGELETGCRGTFLEPRSVAVNSFGDIFVADVSNGTNCIQKFDRNGQFLLQWGGLGQQPGQFNGPEKIVVDRQGHVFVADMGNFRIQEFDAFGKFLQSWGSRDNKPGEFGPGPELTIDAQGNFYVLLLTNTTVQIGKYDSQGKFLYAWGSMGSDPGQLGYITGLIVDNQGNVYAVDAGNDRIDKFKQS
;
A
#
# COMPACT_ATOMS: atom_id res chain seq x y z
N MET A 1 47.41 -25.50 51.97
CA MET A 1 46.79 -25.48 50.63
C MET A 1 45.55 -24.59 50.67
N LYS A 2 45.17 -23.94 49.55
CA LYS A 2 44.25 -22.79 49.51
C LYS A 2 42.77 -23.19 49.69
N LYS A 3 42.04 -22.45 50.55
CA LYS A 3 40.78 -21.71 50.25
C LYS A 3 40.04 -21.33 51.55
N VAL A 4 40.14 -20.08 51.99
CA VAL A 4 39.16 -19.44 52.89
C VAL A 4 38.86 -18.03 52.39
N ARG A 5 37.60 -17.62 52.55
CA ARG A 5 36.92 -16.40 52.11
C ARG A 5 37.74 -15.11 52.21
N LEU A 6 37.70 -14.29 51.15
CA LEU A 6 37.95 -12.85 51.21
C LEU A 6 36.60 -12.12 51.22
N GLY A 7 36.43 -11.17 52.13
CA GLY A 7 35.42 -10.12 52.04
C GLY A 7 36.14 -8.77 52.03
N TRP A 8 35.78 -7.89 51.11
CA TRP A 8 36.27 -6.51 50.97
C TRP A 8 35.04 -5.67 50.59
N LEU A 9 34.59 -4.74 51.44
CA LEU A 9 35.04 -3.34 51.53
C LEU A 9 34.62 -2.51 50.31
N ASN A 10 33.51 -1.77 50.48
CA ASN A 10 33.07 -0.73 49.57
C ASN A 10 34.11 0.41 49.58
N GLY A 11 34.77 0.64 48.43
CA GLY A 11 35.68 1.77 48.21
C GLY A 11 35.21 2.58 47.00
N LEU A 12 35.14 3.90 47.16
CA LEU A 12 34.75 4.83 46.09
C LEU A 12 35.65 4.68 44.86
N MET A 13 35.05 4.57 43.67
CA MET A 13 35.74 4.91 42.42
C MET A 13 35.23 6.25 41.88
N VAL A 14 36.16 7.20 41.78
CA VAL A 14 35.96 8.48 41.10
C VAL A 14 35.89 8.21 39.60
N LEU A 15 34.72 8.44 39.00
CA LEU A 15 34.58 8.50 37.54
C LEU A 15 35.10 9.85 37.05
N ALA A 16 36.30 9.84 36.48
CA ALA A 16 36.86 11.00 35.82
C ALA A 16 36.06 11.30 34.53
N LEU A 17 35.44 12.48 34.48
CA LEU A 17 34.82 13.01 33.27
C LEU A 17 35.92 13.31 32.24
N LEU A 18 36.05 12.44 31.24
CA LEU A 18 36.74 12.79 30.00
C LEU A 18 35.86 13.79 29.23
N PRO A 19 36.39 14.97 28.83
CA PRO A 19 35.64 15.88 27.99
C PRO A 19 35.44 15.22 26.62
N ALA A 20 34.18 15.04 26.22
CA ALA A 20 33.84 14.56 24.89
C ALA A 20 34.37 15.56 23.85
N MET A 21 35.39 15.15 23.07
CA MET A 21 35.85 15.95 21.95
C MET A 21 34.71 16.05 20.93
N LEU A 22 34.27 17.29 20.68
CA LEU A 22 33.45 17.60 19.51
C LEU A 22 34.26 17.26 18.25
N GLN A 23 34.05 16.07 17.69
CA GLN A 23 34.48 15.79 16.33
C GLN A 23 33.59 16.63 15.41
N ALA A 24 34.17 17.68 14.82
CA ALA A 24 33.49 18.47 13.81
C ALA A 24 33.11 17.52 12.66
N LEU A 25 31.81 17.41 12.39
CA LEU A 25 31.32 16.76 11.17
C LEU A 25 32.00 17.43 9.96
N PRO A 26 32.43 16.66 8.94
CA PRO A 26 33.02 17.26 7.75
C PRO A 26 32.03 18.26 7.14
N ALA A 27 32.49 19.47 6.87
CA ALA A 27 31.66 20.50 6.26
C ALA A 27 31.12 19.97 4.92
N LEU A 28 29.79 19.93 4.80
CA LEU A 28 29.13 19.52 3.56
C LEU A 28 29.54 20.49 2.43
N ALA A 29 29.76 19.93 1.24
CA ALA A 29 30.20 20.69 0.08
C ALA A 29 29.17 21.78 -0.30
N ALA A 30 29.66 22.86 -0.92
CA ALA A 30 28.81 23.95 -1.40
C ALA A 30 27.76 23.42 -2.41
N PRO A 31 26.54 24.00 -2.43
CA PRO A 31 25.54 23.66 -3.43
C PRO A 31 26.05 23.85 -4.86
N GLY A 32 25.64 22.97 -5.77
CA GLY A 32 25.67 23.29 -7.20
C GLY A 32 24.55 24.29 -7.51
N PHE A 33 24.88 25.55 -7.74
CA PHE A 33 23.89 26.58 -8.07
C PHE A 33 23.52 26.51 -9.56
N GLY A 34 22.22 26.49 -9.87
CA GLY A 34 21.74 26.59 -11.25
C GLY A 34 21.44 28.02 -11.73
N ASP A 35 21.58 29.02 -10.86
CA ASP A 35 21.42 30.44 -11.18
C ASP A 35 22.34 31.29 -10.28
N THR A 36 22.94 32.34 -10.84
CA THR A 36 23.86 33.24 -10.10
C THR A 36 23.14 34.07 -9.04
N GLY A 37 21.82 34.29 -9.17
CA GLY A 37 21.02 34.90 -8.11
C GLY A 37 20.98 34.03 -6.84
N PHE A 38 20.80 32.72 -7.01
CA PHE A 38 20.82 31.76 -5.90
C PHE A 38 22.21 31.69 -5.26
N GLU A 39 23.26 31.61 -6.09
CA GLU A 39 24.66 31.64 -5.63
C GLU A 39 24.95 32.89 -4.79
N ASN A 40 24.63 34.08 -5.29
CA ASN A 40 24.87 35.34 -4.57
C ASN A 40 24.11 35.42 -3.24
N THR A 41 22.84 34.97 -3.22
CA THR A 41 21.98 34.97 -2.04
C THR A 41 22.49 34.00 -0.97
N TRP A 42 22.97 32.82 -1.39
CA TRP A 42 23.57 31.82 -0.51
C TRP A 42 24.93 32.29 0.02
N ASN A 43 25.81 32.72 -0.89
CA ASN A 43 27.18 33.14 -0.59
C ASN A 43 27.21 34.26 0.45
N ARG A 44 26.29 35.23 0.39
CA ARG A 44 26.26 36.36 1.33
C ARG A 44 26.27 35.91 2.81
N VAL A 45 25.58 34.83 3.16
CA VAL A 45 25.30 34.47 4.56
C VAL A 45 25.83 33.10 5.00
N ASP A 46 25.94 32.15 4.07
CA ASP A 46 26.31 30.76 4.37
C ASP A 46 27.73 30.40 3.95
N LYS A 47 28.31 31.09 2.94
CA LYS A 47 29.75 30.99 2.64
C LYS A 47 30.65 31.29 3.84
N PRO A 48 30.38 32.29 4.70
CA PRO A 48 31.16 32.48 5.94
C PRO A 48 31.02 31.29 6.91
N VAL A 49 29.84 30.66 6.99
CA VAL A 49 29.61 29.48 7.86
C VAL A 49 30.39 28.26 7.35
N GLN A 50 30.57 28.15 6.03
CA GLN A 50 31.33 27.09 5.37
C GLN A 50 32.86 27.32 5.37
N ASP A 51 33.30 28.54 5.04
CA ASP A 51 34.70 28.85 4.73
C ASP A 51 35.50 29.37 5.95
N LEU A 52 34.85 29.95 6.97
CA LEU A 52 35.53 30.52 8.13
C LEU A 52 35.43 29.63 9.37
N PRO A 53 36.54 29.28 10.03
CA PRO A 53 36.50 28.54 11.29
C PRO A 53 35.89 29.39 12.41
N GLY A 54 35.08 28.77 13.26
CA GLY A 54 34.57 29.40 14.49
C GLY A 54 33.37 30.35 14.30
N VAL A 55 32.69 30.32 13.16
CA VAL A 55 31.41 31.03 12.99
C VAL A 55 30.32 30.36 13.85
N GLY A 56 30.06 30.94 15.02
CA GLY A 56 29.09 30.43 16.01
C GLY A 56 27.62 30.68 15.63
N ARG A 57 27.17 30.16 14.48
CA ARG A 57 25.76 30.08 14.07
C ARG A 57 25.56 28.97 13.05
N GLY A 58 24.34 28.45 12.94
CA GLY A 58 23.94 27.53 11.87
C GLY A 58 23.76 28.20 10.50
N TYR A 59 23.49 27.38 9.48
CA TYR A 59 23.15 27.81 8.12
C TYR A 59 21.79 28.53 8.04
N THR A 60 21.67 29.48 7.10
CA THR A 60 20.44 30.24 6.79
C THR A 60 19.61 29.58 5.67
N TRP A 61 20.33 29.00 4.71
CA TRP A 61 19.82 28.29 3.54
C TRP A 61 20.29 26.83 3.58
N GLY A 62 21.60 26.66 3.80
CA GLY A 62 22.34 25.42 3.99
C GLY A 62 22.60 24.60 2.73
N PRO A 63 23.05 23.33 2.86
CA PRO A 63 23.34 22.46 1.73
C PRO A 63 22.08 22.15 0.88
N PRO A 64 22.24 21.57 -0.33
CA PRO A 64 21.09 21.10 -1.12
C PRO A 64 20.18 20.18 -0.30
N ALA A 65 18.86 20.32 -0.48
CA ALA A 65 17.92 19.39 0.14
C ALA A 65 18.15 17.97 -0.40
N PRO A 66 18.18 16.93 0.45
CA PRO A 66 18.26 15.54 -0.02
C PRO A 66 17.18 15.24 -1.06
N ASN A 67 17.52 14.46 -2.09
CA ASN A 67 16.68 14.11 -3.24
C ASN A 67 16.21 15.28 -4.14
N ALA A 68 16.54 16.54 -3.82
CA ALA A 68 16.27 17.66 -4.71
C ALA A 68 17.38 17.81 -5.75
N GLY A 69 17.01 17.80 -7.04
CA GLY A 69 17.91 18.15 -8.13
C GLY A 69 18.31 19.63 -8.11
N ASN A 70 19.42 19.97 -8.76
CA ASN A 70 20.04 21.31 -8.66
C ASN A 70 19.10 22.47 -9.07
N ILE A 71 18.22 22.30 -10.07
CA ILE A 71 17.13 23.24 -10.36
C ILE A 71 15.89 22.44 -10.81
N SER A 72 14.73 22.98 -10.43
CA SER A 72 13.43 22.64 -11.00
C SER A 72 12.79 23.87 -11.64
N THR A 73 12.04 23.65 -12.71
CA THR A 73 11.20 24.68 -13.36
C THR A 73 9.76 24.40 -12.97
N GLU A 74 9.14 25.30 -12.22
CA GLU A 74 7.77 25.12 -11.72
C GLU A 74 6.80 26.08 -12.42
N PRO A 75 5.54 25.69 -12.70
CA PRO A 75 4.52 26.64 -13.15
C PRO A 75 4.33 27.79 -12.16
N TYR A 76 4.21 29.02 -12.67
CA TYR A 76 3.90 30.21 -11.88
C TYR A 76 3.16 31.24 -12.73
N ASN A 77 1.94 31.60 -12.33
CA ASN A 77 1.10 32.63 -13.00
C ASN A 77 1.03 32.47 -14.54
N GLY A 78 0.77 31.25 -15.02
CA GLY A 78 0.70 30.93 -16.46
C GLY A 78 2.05 30.86 -17.20
N ALA A 79 3.15 31.21 -16.53
CA ALA A 79 4.52 31.05 -17.00
C ALA A 79 5.25 30.02 -16.11
N ALA A 80 6.57 30.13 -15.97
CA ALA A 80 7.36 29.26 -15.10
C ALA A 80 8.42 30.02 -14.28
N ARG A 81 8.58 29.64 -13.01
CA ARG A 81 9.63 30.10 -12.10
C ARG A 81 10.77 29.10 -12.01
N LYS A 82 12.00 29.58 -11.79
CA LYS A 82 13.13 28.72 -11.40
C LYS A 82 13.09 28.49 -9.89
N VAL A 83 13.29 27.25 -9.44
CA VAL A 83 13.30 26.91 -8.01
C VAL A 83 14.46 25.97 -7.66
N GLN A 84 15.17 26.27 -6.58
CA GLN A 84 16.19 25.40 -5.99
C GLN A 84 15.91 25.19 -4.49
N TYR A 85 16.04 23.95 -4.02
CA TYR A 85 15.74 23.55 -2.63
C TYR A 85 17.03 23.29 -1.85
N PHE A 86 17.04 23.75 -0.60
CA PHE A 86 18.12 23.64 0.38
C PHE A 86 17.54 23.03 1.67
N ASP A 87 18.35 22.61 2.65
CA ASP A 87 17.82 21.99 3.88
C ASP A 87 16.89 22.94 4.66
N LYS A 88 17.25 24.22 4.83
CA LYS A 88 16.46 25.21 5.57
C LYS A 88 15.36 25.90 4.75
N ALA A 89 15.41 25.82 3.42
CA ALA A 89 14.66 26.75 2.56
C ALA A 89 14.42 26.26 1.13
N ARG A 90 13.66 27.04 0.35
CA ARG A 90 13.81 27.08 -1.12
C ARG A 90 14.06 28.52 -1.56
N MET A 91 14.72 28.66 -2.72
CA MET A 91 14.90 29.93 -3.42
C MET A 91 14.15 29.90 -4.75
N GLU A 92 13.55 31.03 -5.13
CA GLU A 92 12.72 31.18 -6.33
C GLU A 92 13.07 32.45 -7.11
N ILE A 93 13.14 32.34 -8.43
CA ILE A 93 13.13 33.48 -9.36
C ILE A 93 11.84 33.43 -10.16
N ASN A 94 10.88 34.28 -9.78
CA ASN A 94 9.55 34.38 -10.41
C ASN A 94 9.54 35.32 -11.63
N ASN A 95 10.50 36.25 -11.70
CA ASN A 95 10.71 37.12 -12.85
C ASN A 95 12.19 37.11 -13.27
N PRO A 96 12.61 36.21 -14.19
CA PRO A 96 13.97 36.16 -14.71
C PRO A 96 14.44 37.41 -15.47
N GLY A 97 13.53 38.34 -15.80
CA GLY A 97 13.85 39.64 -16.40
C GLY A 97 14.00 40.78 -15.38
N GLY A 98 13.87 40.50 -14.08
CA GLY A 98 14.10 41.48 -13.00
C GLY A 98 15.58 41.84 -12.81
N ASN A 99 15.86 42.89 -12.03
CA ASN A 99 17.23 43.29 -11.69
C ASN A 99 17.85 42.30 -10.67
N PRO A 100 18.94 41.58 -11.01
CA PRO A 100 19.53 40.58 -10.11
C PRO A 100 20.13 41.15 -8.81
N ASN A 101 20.23 42.48 -8.69
CA ASN A 101 20.74 43.17 -7.50
C ASN A 101 19.63 43.55 -6.51
N ASP A 102 18.35 43.41 -6.87
CA ASP A 102 17.24 43.69 -5.96
C ASP A 102 17.10 42.57 -4.93
N LEU A 103 16.90 42.92 -3.65
CA LEU A 103 16.80 41.93 -2.56
C LEU A 103 15.74 40.85 -2.81
N PHE A 104 14.65 41.20 -3.50
CA PHE A 104 13.55 40.30 -3.83
C PHE A 104 13.63 39.69 -5.24
N TYR A 105 14.76 39.82 -5.95
CA TYR A 105 14.98 39.08 -7.20
C TYR A 105 14.98 37.57 -6.96
N VAL A 106 15.69 37.14 -5.90
CA VAL A 106 15.48 35.83 -5.28
C VAL A 106 14.46 36.00 -4.18
N THR A 107 13.36 35.25 -4.27
CA THR A 107 12.36 35.17 -3.21
C THR A 107 12.42 33.82 -2.51
N THR A 108 11.71 33.73 -1.38
CA THR A 108 11.46 32.47 -0.69
C THR A 108 9.96 32.33 -0.45
N GLY A 109 9.41 31.19 -0.87
CA GLY A 109 7.99 30.88 -0.74
C GLY A 109 7.55 30.83 0.72
N LEU A 110 6.23 30.78 0.93
CA LEU A 110 5.63 30.79 2.25
C LEU A 110 5.59 29.36 2.82
N LEU A 111 6.74 28.67 2.80
CA LEU A 111 6.84 27.22 2.98
C LEU A 111 6.15 26.72 4.25
N VAL A 112 6.28 27.42 5.38
CA VAL A 112 5.66 27.02 6.64
C VAL A 112 4.15 27.27 6.59
N LYS A 113 3.72 28.42 6.06
CA LYS A 113 2.30 28.73 5.86
C LYS A 113 1.62 27.67 4.98
N GLU A 114 2.26 27.29 3.87
CA GLU A 114 1.79 26.23 2.97
C GLU A 114 1.78 24.85 3.66
N LEU A 115 2.83 24.49 4.43
CA LEU A 115 2.90 23.23 5.18
C LEU A 115 1.82 23.11 6.27
N VAL A 116 1.51 24.19 6.97
CA VAL A 116 0.51 24.22 8.06
C VAL A 116 -0.92 24.23 7.53
N THR A 117 -1.19 25.02 6.48
CA THR A 117 -2.54 25.17 5.91
C THR A 117 -2.89 24.07 4.92
N GLY A 118 -1.90 23.48 4.25
CA GLY A 118 -2.10 22.62 3.10
C GLY A 118 -2.26 23.36 1.77
N ASN A 119 -2.38 24.69 1.76
CA ASN A 119 -2.65 25.47 0.56
C ASN A 119 -1.36 25.86 -0.17
N ARG A 120 -0.93 25.03 -1.13
CA ARG A 120 0.29 25.23 -1.92
C ARG A 120 0.14 26.38 -2.91
N GLN A 121 1.13 27.25 -3.04
CA GLN A 121 1.08 28.39 -3.97
C GLN A 121 1.66 28.07 -5.36
N ASP A 122 0.81 28.16 -6.38
CA ASP A 122 1.10 27.90 -7.81
C ASP A 122 1.04 29.18 -8.70
N GLY A 123 0.79 30.35 -8.09
CA GLY A 123 0.81 31.66 -8.73
C GLY A 123 0.47 32.77 -7.73
N ASP A 124 0.39 34.04 -8.19
CA ASP A 124 0.14 35.19 -7.30
C ASP A 124 -1.17 35.06 -6.51
N SER A 125 -2.21 34.46 -7.10
CA SER A 125 -3.51 34.17 -6.49
C SER A 125 -4.01 32.73 -6.72
N ALA A 126 -3.15 31.84 -7.24
CA ALA A 126 -3.50 30.46 -7.56
C ALA A 126 -2.95 29.50 -6.51
N PHE A 127 -3.83 28.66 -5.96
CA PHE A 127 -3.50 27.72 -4.89
C PHE A 127 -4.04 26.32 -5.18
N THR A 128 -3.24 25.30 -4.91
CA THR A 128 -3.67 23.90 -4.88
C THR A 128 -3.80 23.44 -3.43
N ALA A 129 -4.99 22.98 -3.04
CA ALA A 129 -5.22 22.40 -1.73
C ALA A 129 -4.63 20.98 -1.63
N LEU A 130 -3.79 20.77 -0.62
CA LEU A 130 -3.19 19.50 -0.22
C LEU A 130 -3.47 19.28 1.29
N PRO A 131 -3.36 18.06 1.83
CA PRO A 131 -3.48 17.88 3.28
C PRO A 131 -2.35 18.58 4.06
N PRO A 132 -2.64 19.19 5.22
CA PRO A 132 -1.63 19.75 6.12
C PRO A 132 -0.56 18.74 6.55
N SER A 133 0.69 19.21 6.57
CA SER A 133 1.87 18.36 6.78
C SER A 133 1.93 17.77 8.19
N GLN A 134 2.07 16.44 8.26
CA GLN A 134 2.26 15.69 9.50
C GLN A 134 3.74 15.57 9.91
N VAL A 135 4.64 16.29 9.23
CA VAL A 135 6.06 16.36 9.61
C VAL A 135 6.20 17.15 10.91
N GLN A 136 7.06 16.66 11.82
CA GLN A 136 7.36 17.33 13.09
C GLN A 136 8.06 18.67 12.84
N VAL A 137 7.68 19.69 13.60
CA VAL A 137 8.18 21.05 13.36
C VAL A 137 9.62 21.25 13.89
N ALA A 138 10.00 20.48 14.91
CA ALA A 138 11.26 20.55 15.64
C ALA A 138 11.65 19.18 16.22
N GLY A 139 12.96 18.93 16.30
CA GLY A 139 13.54 17.67 16.79
C GLY A 139 14.00 16.72 15.69
N ASP A 140 14.41 15.52 16.10
CA ASP A 140 14.93 14.47 15.23
C ASP A 140 13.82 13.95 14.28
N THR A 141 14.08 14.06 12.98
CA THR A 141 13.20 13.54 11.93
C THR A 141 13.38 12.03 11.78
N ASN A 142 12.96 11.27 12.80
CA ASN A 142 12.94 9.82 12.72
C ASN A 142 11.82 9.36 11.76
N GLU A 143 12.21 9.08 10.52
CA GLU A 143 11.38 8.40 9.53
C GLU A 143 10.96 7.04 10.11
N GLY A 144 9.66 6.88 10.40
CA GLY A 144 9.15 5.78 11.23
C GLY A 144 8.41 6.18 12.50
N GLY A 145 8.34 7.48 12.84
CA GLY A 145 7.38 7.99 13.84
C GLY A 145 7.83 7.93 15.31
N ALA A 146 9.14 7.86 15.57
CA ALA A 146 9.70 7.70 16.92
C ALA A 146 9.62 8.94 17.85
N ASN A 147 8.62 9.81 17.65
CA ASN A 147 8.23 10.80 18.65
C ASN A 147 6.73 11.14 18.51
N PRO A 148 5.84 10.44 19.24
CA PRO A 148 4.40 10.68 19.20
C PRO A 148 3.97 11.96 19.96
N LEU A 149 4.88 12.66 20.64
CA LEU A 149 4.55 13.83 21.48
C LEU A 149 4.81 15.18 20.80
N ALA A 150 5.75 15.26 19.86
CA ALA A 150 6.08 16.53 19.20
C ALA A 150 4.97 17.03 18.26
N PRO A 151 4.66 18.33 18.29
CA PRO A 151 3.81 19.00 17.29
C PRO A 151 4.32 18.88 15.86
N THR A 152 3.37 18.70 14.94
CA THR A 152 3.57 18.73 13.49
C THR A 152 3.20 20.10 12.94
N TYR A 153 3.54 20.41 11.69
CA TYR A 153 3.01 21.63 11.04
C TYR A 153 1.48 21.69 11.13
N ALA A 154 0.78 20.57 10.89
CA ALA A 154 -0.67 20.50 11.04
C ALA A 154 -1.19 20.76 12.46
N SER A 155 -0.40 20.50 13.52
CA SER A 155 -0.76 20.86 14.90
C SER A 155 -0.91 22.37 15.10
N PHE A 156 -0.11 23.19 14.40
CA PHE A 156 -0.14 24.66 14.53
C PHE A 156 -1.31 25.32 13.80
N ARG A 157 -2.08 24.59 12.97
CA ARG A 157 -3.24 25.15 12.23
C ARG A 157 -4.31 25.74 13.16
N PHE A 158 -4.36 25.27 14.41
CA PHE A 158 -5.34 25.67 15.41
C PHE A 158 -4.94 26.92 16.21
N VAL A 159 -3.68 27.34 16.13
CA VAL A 159 -3.10 28.44 16.94
C VAL A 159 -2.44 29.53 16.11
N GLY A 160 -2.45 29.41 14.79
CA GLY A 160 -1.82 30.34 13.87
C GLY A 160 -2.79 31.17 13.04
N THR A 161 -2.29 32.30 12.55
CA THR A 161 -3.03 33.24 11.69
C THR A 161 -2.56 33.11 10.25
N PHE A 162 -3.49 32.93 9.30
CA PHE A 162 -3.14 32.57 7.91
C PHE A 162 -3.80 33.45 6.83
N PHE A 163 -5.01 33.95 7.06
CA PHE A 163 -5.71 34.78 6.06
C PHE A 163 -6.09 36.15 6.63
N GLU A 164 -6.69 36.19 7.81
CA GLU A 164 -7.08 37.42 8.50
C GLU A 164 -6.31 37.62 9.81
N LYS A 165 -6.97 37.39 10.96
CA LYS A 165 -6.45 37.54 12.32
C LYS A 165 -7.02 36.45 13.25
N GLU A 166 -7.17 35.24 12.73
CA GLU A 166 -7.97 34.18 13.36
C GLU A 166 -7.49 33.81 14.76
N ASN A 167 -6.19 33.94 15.04
CA ASN A 167 -5.55 33.65 16.32
C ASN A 167 -4.71 34.82 16.87
N SER A 168 -5.01 36.07 16.47
CA SER A 168 -4.32 37.28 16.93
C SER A 168 -4.51 37.51 18.43
N VAL A 169 -3.41 37.54 19.21
CA VAL A 169 -3.45 37.65 20.68
C VAL A 169 -3.20 39.09 21.18
N GLY A 170 -2.73 39.98 20.30
CA GLY A 170 -2.41 41.37 20.68
C GLY A 170 -1.05 41.50 21.37
N LYS A 171 -0.59 42.75 21.56
CA LYS A 171 0.78 43.02 22.02
C LYS A 171 0.96 42.76 23.52
N MET A 172 1.85 41.83 23.85
CA MET A 172 2.14 41.35 25.21
C MET A 172 3.64 41.49 25.59
N SER A 173 4.35 42.47 25.02
CA SER A 173 5.78 42.70 25.30
C SER A 173 6.10 42.75 26.80
N GLY A 174 7.10 41.99 27.23
CA GLY A 174 7.55 41.85 28.62
C GLY A 174 6.89 40.71 29.41
N GLN A 175 5.84 40.06 28.88
CA GLN A 175 5.21 38.92 29.54
C GLN A 175 6.05 37.63 29.39
N PRO A 176 6.01 36.71 30.39
CA PRO A 176 6.71 35.43 30.32
C PRO A 176 6.03 34.44 29.38
N ILE A 177 6.84 33.64 28.68
CA ILE A 177 6.36 32.58 27.79
C ILE A 177 6.18 31.30 28.61
N THR A 178 4.95 31.02 29.04
CA THR A 178 4.57 29.82 29.83
C THR A 178 3.75 28.79 29.05
N ALA A 179 3.40 29.11 27.80
CA ALA A 179 2.53 28.30 26.97
C ALA A 179 3.28 27.10 26.36
N TRP A 180 2.63 25.93 26.41
CA TRP A 180 3.06 24.68 25.80
C TRP A 180 2.10 24.30 24.68
N LEU A 181 2.61 23.71 23.59
CA LEU A 181 1.79 23.14 22.52
C LEU A 181 1.99 21.63 22.41
N GLU A 182 0.88 20.90 22.47
CA GLU A 182 0.83 19.45 22.28
C GLU A 182 0.63 19.06 20.81
N ARG A 183 0.95 17.81 20.45
CA ARG A 183 0.73 17.29 19.09
C ARG A 183 -0.73 17.35 18.62
N SER A 184 -1.68 17.29 19.55
CA SER A 184 -3.12 17.50 19.30
C SER A 184 -3.46 18.89 18.76
N GLY A 185 -2.57 19.88 18.95
CA GLY A 185 -2.88 21.30 18.78
C GLY A 185 -3.44 21.97 20.04
N LEU A 186 -3.56 21.23 21.16
CA LEU A 186 -3.96 21.79 22.44
C LEU A 186 -2.85 22.67 23.03
N VAL A 187 -3.23 23.85 23.51
CA VAL A 187 -2.36 24.75 24.27
C VAL A 187 -2.61 24.55 25.76
N SER A 188 -1.54 24.36 26.53
CA SER A 188 -1.56 24.34 27.99
C SER A 188 -0.57 25.37 28.55
N SER A 189 -0.61 25.61 29.86
CA SER A 189 0.37 26.47 30.54
C SER A 189 0.98 25.70 31.71
N GLY A 190 2.29 25.82 31.91
CA GLY A 190 3.00 25.02 32.90
C GLY A 190 4.34 25.62 33.31
N LEU A 191 5.07 24.87 34.14
CA LEU A 191 6.48 25.15 34.42
C LEU A 191 7.28 25.02 33.11
N VAL A 192 8.26 25.90 32.91
CA VAL A 192 9.10 25.96 31.71
C VAL A 192 10.57 25.75 32.09
N PRO A 193 11.40 25.16 31.21
CA PRO A 193 12.80 24.86 31.53
C PRO A 193 13.66 26.12 31.69
N GLU A 194 13.30 27.21 31.00
CA GLU A 194 13.90 28.54 31.13
C GLU A 194 12.81 29.62 30.98
N GLN A 195 12.84 30.67 31.79
CA GLN A 195 11.91 31.78 31.64
C GLN A 195 12.38 32.71 30.51
N ARG A 196 11.67 32.67 29.37
CA ARG A 196 11.83 33.60 28.23
C ARG A 196 10.69 34.61 28.20
N LEU A 197 10.92 35.77 27.58
CA LEU A 197 9.94 36.87 27.48
C LEU A 197 9.48 37.10 26.04
N LEU A 198 8.25 37.61 25.89
CA LEU A 198 7.78 38.21 24.64
C LEU A 198 8.44 39.58 24.43
N LYS A 199 8.98 39.84 23.24
CA LYS A 199 9.74 41.06 22.92
C LYS A 199 9.16 41.78 21.72
N GLY A 200 9.21 41.15 20.55
CA GLY A 200 8.65 41.67 19.30
C GLY A 200 7.13 41.47 19.19
N TYR A 201 6.51 42.11 18.21
CA TYR A 201 5.10 41.96 17.86
C TYR A 201 4.84 42.39 16.42
N ASP A 202 4.10 41.59 15.66
CA ASP A 202 3.68 41.90 14.29
C ASP A 202 2.23 42.38 14.24
N GLU A 203 2.02 43.63 13.85
CA GLU A 203 0.69 44.26 13.76
C GLU A 203 -0.22 43.64 12.69
N VAL A 204 0.32 42.94 11.69
CA VAL A 204 -0.43 42.38 10.57
C VAL A 204 -1.00 41.01 10.94
N THR A 205 -0.17 40.11 11.48
CA THR A 205 -0.64 38.79 11.92
C THR A 205 -1.17 38.77 13.35
N GLY A 206 -0.83 39.78 14.16
CA GLY A 206 -1.28 39.90 15.55
C GLY A 206 -0.54 38.99 16.52
N HIS A 207 0.68 38.57 16.19
CA HIS A 207 1.49 37.64 16.96
C HIS A 207 2.73 38.27 17.61
N ASN A 208 3.04 37.86 18.84
CA ASN A 208 4.24 38.29 19.57
C ASN A 208 5.45 37.42 19.23
N ILE A 209 6.66 37.95 19.35
CA ILE A 209 7.92 37.25 19.04
C ILE A 209 8.72 37.04 20.33
N ALA A 210 9.24 35.83 20.54
CA ALA A 210 10.11 35.56 21.70
C ALA A 210 11.41 36.39 21.65
N ASP A 211 11.90 36.80 22.81
CA ASP A 211 13.14 37.58 22.97
C ASP A 211 14.34 36.99 22.22
N VAL A 212 14.57 35.67 22.31
CA VAL A 212 15.62 34.93 21.58
C VAL A 212 15.48 35.01 20.06
N PHE A 213 14.24 35.01 19.54
CA PHE A 213 13.98 35.01 18.10
C PHE A 213 14.05 36.43 17.52
N GLU A 214 13.64 37.42 18.31
CA GLU A 214 13.83 38.85 18.01
C GLU A 214 15.32 39.21 18.00
N ASP A 215 16.09 38.78 19.01
CA ASP A 215 17.54 39.00 19.08
C ASP A 215 18.30 38.25 17.97
N TYR A 216 17.88 37.02 17.64
CA TYR A 216 18.40 36.28 16.51
C TYR A 216 18.12 36.99 15.17
N GLY A 217 16.91 37.52 14.95
CA GLY A 217 16.58 38.31 13.76
C GLY A 217 17.49 39.52 13.58
N ASN A 218 17.96 40.13 14.66
CA ASN A 218 18.85 41.29 14.66
C ASN A 218 20.36 40.94 14.66
N LEU A 219 20.72 39.67 14.42
CA LEU A 219 22.11 39.18 14.46
C LEU A 219 23.03 39.90 13.46
N ASN A 220 24.17 40.35 13.96
CA ASN A 220 25.30 40.83 13.18
C ASN A 220 26.48 39.86 13.28
N GLY A 221 27.21 39.67 12.18
CA GLY A 221 28.39 38.80 12.14
C GLY A 221 29.00 38.71 10.75
N PRO A 222 29.91 37.74 10.51
CA PRO A 222 30.57 37.59 9.22
C PRO A 222 29.58 37.30 8.09
N ILE A 223 29.66 38.09 7.03
CA ILE A 223 28.93 38.00 5.76
C ILE A 223 29.91 38.16 4.58
N TRP A 224 29.59 37.60 3.43
CA TRP A 224 30.34 37.84 2.18
C TRP A 224 29.72 39.03 1.44
N ASN A 225 30.52 40.03 1.05
CA ASN A 225 30.03 41.21 0.34
C ASN A 225 30.22 41.17 -1.19
N GLY A 226 30.66 40.04 -1.74
CA GLY A 226 31.03 39.88 -3.15
C GLY A 226 32.55 39.81 -3.39
N SER A 227 33.37 40.39 -2.51
CA SER A 227 34.83 40.40 -2.65
C SER A 227 35.61 40.05 -1.37
N ALA A 228 35.01 40.22 -0.20
CA ALA A 228 35.61 39.95 1.10
C ALA A 228 34.58 39.53 2.15
N PHE A 229 35.06 38.88 3.22
CA PHE A 229 34.30 38.70 4.45
C PHE A 229 34.31 40.00 5.26
N VAL A 230 33.13 40.48 5.65
CA VAL A 230 32.93 41.68 6.47
C VAL A 230 31.92 41.40 7.58
N ASN A 231 31.90 42.19 8.65
CA ASN A 231 30.81 42.13 9.63
C ASN A 231 29.62 42.98 9.15
N GLY A 232 28.41 42.43 9.27
CA GLY A 232 27.16 43.13 9.00
C GLY A 232 25.95 42.31 9.40
N SER A 233 24.74 42.82 9.11
CA SER A 233 23.51 42.10 9.40
C SER A 233 23.45 40.79 8.62
N VAL A 234 23.28 39.67 9.33
CA VAL A 234 23.20 38.34 8.74
C VAL A 234 21.94 38.27 7.87
N PHE A 235 20.77 38.62 8.42
CA PHE A 235 19.48 38.55 7.73
C PHE A 235 19.17 39.80 6.88
N PHE A 236 20.15 40.23 6.07
CA PHE A 236 20.02 41.26 5.03
C PHE A 236 19.56 42.66 5.53
N GLY A 237 19.57 42.92 6.84
CA GLY A 237 18.95 44.11 7.43
C GLY A 237 17.42 44.10 7.41
N LEU A 238 16.80 43.00 6.99
CA LEU A 238 15.35 42.84 6.86
C LEU A 238 14.97 41.38 7.17
N PRO A 239 14.82 40.98 8.45
CA PRO A 239 14.56 39.58 8.83
C PRO A 239 13.30 38.99 8.19
N LEU A 240 12.30 39.85 7.89
CA LEU A 240 11.08 39.53 7.12
C LEU A 240 11.39 38.88 5.76
N TYR A 241 12.50 39.22 5.10
CA TYR A 241 12.93 38.60 3.86
C TYR A 241 13.19 37.09 4.03
N VAL A 242 13.84 36.71 5.12
CA VAL A 242 14.28 35.33 5.38
C VAL A 242 13.20 34.53 6.13
N PHE A 243 12.57 35.11 7.15
CA PHE A 243 11.64 34.41 8.04
C PHE A 243 10.17 34.52 7.60
N GLY A 244 9.79 35.64 6.98
CA GLY A 244 8.38 36.04 6.86
C GLY A 244 7.83 36.61 8.18
N ARG A 245 6.53 36.86 8.25
CA ARG A 245 5.88 37.32 9.49
C ARG A 245 5.73 36.18 10.50
N PRO A 246 5.73 36.42 11.82
CA PRO A 246 5.34 35.40 12.79
C PRO A 246 3.87 35.05 12.55
N ILE A 247 3.56 33.75 12.45
CA ILE A 247 2.20 33.24 12.22
C ILE A 247 1.65 32.50 13.43
N THR A 248 2.41 32.41 14.52
CA THR A 248 1.99 31.83 15.81
C THR A 248 2.65 32.63 16.94
N GLU A 249 2.11 32.51 18.16
CA GLU A 249 2.90 32.80 19.37
C GLU A 249 4.10 31.82 19.49
N PRO A 250 5.10 32.10 20.33
CA PRO A 250 6.12 31.14 20.71
C PRO A 250 5.59 30.14 21.75
N TYR A 251 5.76 28.84 21.52
CA TYR A 251 5.30 27.76 22.39
C TYR A 251 6.44 26.82 22.79
N TRP A 252 6.46 26.38 24.05
CA TRP A 252 7.29 25.26 24.45
C TRP A 252 6.71 23.95 23.90
N VAL A 253 7.57 23.10 23.35
CA VAL A 253 7.22 21.78 22.87
C VAL A 253 8.21 20.77 23.43
N ARG A 254 7.74 19.54 23.66
CA ARG A 254 8.58 18.43 24.07
C ARG A 254 8.93 17.59 22.85
N THR A 255 10.21 17.49 22.51
CA THR A 255 10.67 16.74 21.32
C THR A 255 11.94 15.92 21.58
N VAL A 256 12.28 15.00 20.69
CA VAL A 256 13.54 14.26 20.72
C VAL A 256 14.59 15.09 19.97
N VAL A 257 15.78 15.26 20.53
CA VAL A 257 16.94 15.89 19.87
C VAL A 257 18.16 15.03 20.14
N ARG A 258 18.79 14.52 19.07
CA ARG A 258 19.92 13.57 19.11
C ARG A 258 19.65 12.33 19.96
N GLY A 259 18.43 11.80 19.89
CA GLY A 259 17.96 10.62 20.63
C GLY A 259 17.49 10.89 22.06
N GLU A 260 17.61 12.11 22.58
CA GLU A 260 17.22 12.47 23.96
C GLU A 260 15.97 13.36 23.98
N MET A 261 15.09 13.19 24.96
CA MET A 261 13.95 14.08 25.16
C MET A 261 14.43 15.45 25.66
N GLN A 262 14.06 16.51 24.93
CA GLN A 262 14.38 17.90 25.26
C GLN A 262 13.13 18.78 25.12
N ASP A 263 13.08 19.81 25.97
CA ASP A 263 12.03 20.83 25.93
C ASP A 263 12.58 22.03 25.12
N VAL A 264 11.92 22.33 24.02
CA VAL A 264 12.36 23.28 22.97
C VAL A 264 11.30 24.35 22.80
N LEU A 265 11.69 25.62 22.82
CA LEU A 265 10.80 26.72 22.48
C LEU A 265 10.73 26.84 20.95
N VAL A 266 9.53 26.96 20.38
CA VAL A 266 9.32 26.98 18.93
C VAL A 266 8.41 28.14 18.54
N GLN A 267 8.75 28.81 17.44
CA GLN A 267 7.86 29.77 16.80
C GLN A 267 7.86 29.61 15.27
N LEU A 268 6.66 29.68 14.68
CA LEU A 268 6.49 29.61 13.24
C LEU A 268 6.38 31.02 12.66
N PHE A 269 7.14 31.24 11.59
CA PHE A 269 7.03 32.39 10.70
C PHE A 269 6.64 31.88 9.31
N GLU A 270 6.07 32.70 8.44
CA GLU A 270 5.52 32.24 7.13
C GLU A 270 6.49 31.40 6.30
N ARG A 271 7.80 31.66 6.41
CA ARG A 271 8.88 31.05 5.62
C ARG A 271 9.83 30.17 6.43
N ARG A 272 9.89 30.30 7.77
CA ARG A 272 10.84 29.59 8.65
C ARG A 272 10.22 29.18 9.98
N VAL A 273 10.75 28.09 10.53
CA VAL A 273 10.57 27.71 11.93
C VAL A 273 11.83 28.10 12.68
N LEU A 274 11.70 28.86 13.77
CA LEU A 274 12.79 29.11 14.70
C LEU A 274 12.59 28.25 15.95
N THR A 275 13.68 27.64 16.41
CA THR A 275 13.70 26.75 17.58
C THR A 275 14.76 27.24 18.56
N TYR A 276 14.44 27.25 19.86
CA TYR A 276 15.37 27.59 20.93
C TYR A 276 15.51 26.45 21.94
N THR A 277 16.74 25.99 22.13
CA THR A 277 17.09 24.83 22.97
C THR A 277 18.09 25.28 24.05
N PRO A 278 17.68 25.39 25.34
CA PRO A 278 18.54 25.93 26.40
C PRO A 278 19.87 25.19 26.59
N SER A 279 19.88 23.88 26.36
CA SER A 279 21.03 22.97 26.52
C SER A 279 22.06 23.04 25.38
N ASN A 280 21.75 23.71 24.26
CA ASN A 280 22.69 23.85 23.15
C ASN A 280 23.86 24.80 23.49
N PRO A 281 25.04 24.64 22.86
CA PRO A 281 26.15 25.59 22.99
C PRO A 281 25.76 27.01 22.57
N ASP A 282 26.40 28.03 23.17
CA ASP A 282 26.20 29.42 22.80
C ASP A 282 26.52 29.64 21.30
N GLY A 283 25.66 30.39 20.60
CA GLY A 283 25.64 30.52 19.15
C GLY A 283 24.77 29.49 18.41
N PHE A 284 24.48 28.33 19.03
CA PHE A 284 23.61 27.29 18.49
C PHE A 284 22.34 27.08 19.32
N LYS A 285 22.09 27.94 20.31
CA LYS A 285 20.84 27.92 21.09
C LYS A 285 19.61 28.26 20.26
N VAL A 286 19.73 29.09 19.22
CA VAL A 286 18.68 29.34 18.23
C VAL A 286 19.08 28.72 16.90
N GLU A 287 18.20 27.88 16.34
CA GLU A 287 18.41 27.21 15.06
C GLU A 287 17.18 27.38 14.15
N MET A 288 17.38 27.20 12.83
CA MET A 288 16.28 27.07 11.87
C MET A 288 15.95 25.60 11.64
N GLY A 289 14.65 25.27 11.63
CA GLY A 289 14.19 23.95 11.21
C GLY A 289 14.52 23.64 9.74
N ASN A 290 14.56 22.36 9.37
CA ASN A 290 14.86 21.89 8.01
C ASN A 290 13.65 22.07 7.05
N VAL A 291 13.07 23.28 7.03
CA VAL A 291 11.81 23.59 6.35
C VAL A 291 11.87 23.32 4.84
N GLY A 292 13.02 23.53 4.21
CA GLY A 292 13.19 23.29 2.77
C GLY A 292 13.14 21.81 2.42
N GLN A 293 13.82 20.97 3.21
CA GLN A 293 13.69 19.52 3.13
C GLN A 293 12.25 19.08 3.43
N HIS A 294 11.64 19.53 4.54
CA HIS A 294 10.28 19.16 4.93
C HIS A 294 9.26 19.50 3.83
N TYR A 295 9.38 20.68 3.24
CA TYR A 295 8.51 21.14 2.16
C TYR A 295 8.73 20.37 0.86
N TYR A 296 9.98 20.12 0.44
CA TYR A 296 10.26 19.36 -0.79
C TYR A 296 9.61 17.97 -0.72
N ARG A 297 9.77 17.28 0.41
CA ARG A 297 9.17 15.96 0.64
C ARG A 297 7.65 16.01 0.66
N TRP A 298 7.06 16.90 1.47
CA TRP A 298 5.61 17.10 1.53
C TRP A 298 5.01 17.38 0.14
N ARG A 299 5.65 18.22 -0.67
CA ARG A 299 5.17 18.59 -1.99
C ARG A 299 5.34 17.51 -3.05
N TYR A 300 6.48 16.83 -3.10
CA TYR A 300 6.88 15.98 -4.24
C TYR A 300 7.00 14.50 -3.93
N GLU A 301 7.48 14.11 -2.75
CA GLU A 301 7.55 12.70 -2.35
C GLU A 301 6.19 12.19 -1.85
N LEU A 302 5.39 13.07 -1.24
CA LEU A 302 4.17 12.70 -0.53
C LEU A 302 2.88 13.23 -1.18
N ASN A 303 2.94 14.16 -2.14
CA ASN A 303 1.77 14.86 -2.69
C ASN A 303 0.80 15.37 -1.61
N GLY A 304 1.34 15.86 -0.50
CA GLY A 304 0.60 16.34 0.65
C GLY A 304 0.00 15.27 1.57
N LEU A 305 0.09 13.99 1.23
CA LEU A 305 -0.26 12.91 2.15
C LEU A 305 0.69 12.95 3.37
N PRO A 306 0.31 12.34 4.53
CA PRO A 306 1.26 12.16 5.62
C PRO A 306 2.54 11.50 5.13
N ALA A 307 3.65 11.77 5.82
CA ALA A 307 4.91 11.07 5.64
C ALA A 307 4.77 9.60 6.07
N GLN A 308 4.06 8.82 5.26
CA GLN A 308 4.33 7.41 5.16
C GLN A 308 5.70 7.32 4.51
N THR A 309 6.73 7.16 5.34
CA THR A 309 7.67 6.08 5.03
C THR A 309 6.79 4.92 4.57
N PRO A 310 7.04 4.33 3.39
CA PRO A 310 6.70 2.94 3.25
C PRO A 310 7.51 2.27 4.34
N ASN A 311 6.87 1.98 5.48
CA ASN A 311 7.26 0.90 6.36
C ASN A 311 7.03 -0.35 5.51
N LYS A 312 7.93 -0.55 4.56
CA LYS A 312 8.17 -1.80 3.89
C LYS A 312 8.43 -2.72 5.06
N ALA A 313 7.49 -3.62 5.33
CA ALA A 313 7.65 -4.60 6.38
C ALA A 313 8.88 -5.42 6.00
N GLU A 314 10.03 -5.06 6.54
CA GLU A 314 11.24 -5.83 6.32
C GLU A 314 11.04 -7.15 7.06
N PHE A 315 11.26 -8.23 6.33
CA PHE A 315 11.26 -9.56 6.92
C PHE A 315 12.40 -9.62 7.94
N VAL A 316 12.05 -9.55 9.23
CA VAL A 316 13.02 -9.59 10.33
C VAL A 316 13.51 -11.02 10.58
N SER A 317 12.57 -11.96 10.71
CA SER A 317 12.86 -13.38 10.93
C SER A 317 11.62 -14.27 10.75
N THR A 318 11.85 -15.57 10.52
CA THR A 318 10.84 -16.63 10.69
C THR A 318 11.11 -17.34 12.01
N PHE A 319 10.06 -17.60 12.79
CA PHE A 319 10.10 -18.38 14.03
C PHE A 319 8.99 -19.44 14.03
N GLY A 320 9.12 -20.46 14.89
CA GLY A 320 8.10 -21.51 15.03
C GLY A 320 8.05 -22.59 13.93
N HIS A 321 9.09 -22.69 13.08
CA HIS A 321 9.21 -23.67 11.97
C HIS A 321 10.17 -24.85 12.31
N ASP A 322 10.54 -25.04 13.58
CA ASP A 322 11.42 -26.14 13.97
C ASP A 322 10.65 -27.46 14.24
N ASN A 323 11.35 -28.51 14.67
CA ASN A 323 10.77 -29.82 15.02
C ASN A 323 9.79 -29.78 16.23
N THR A 324 9.59 -28.62 16.85
CA THR A 324 8.58 -28.33 17.88
C THR A 324 7.56 -27.28 17.46
N GLY A 325 7.51 -26.95 16.16
CA GLY A 325 6.82 -25.79 15.58
C GLY A 325 5.32 -25.68 15.82
N LEU A 326 4.80 -24.47 15.54
CA LEU A 326 3.43 -24.05 15.81
C LEU A 326 2.39 -24.94 15.11
N LYS A 327 1.50 -25.55 15.89
CA LYS A 327 0.49 -26.49 15.40
C LYS A 327 -0.83 -25.78 15.10
N ASN A 328 -1.00 -25.42 13.82
CA ASN A 328 -2.16 -24.70 13.30
C ASN A 328 -2.42 -23.40 14.07
N PRO A 329 -1.50 -22.41 14.01
CA PRO A 329 -1.67 -21.14 14.71
C PRO A 329 -2.90 -20.41 14.17
N TYR A 330 -3.75 -19.89 15.06
CA TYR A 330 -5.07 -19.34 14.67
C TYR A 330 -5.34 -17.92 15.22
N TYR A 331 -4.96 -17.64 16.47
CA TYR A 331 -5.04 -16.28 17.06
C TYR A 331 -3.65 -15.77 17.44
N ILE A 332 -3.46 -14.45 17.38
CA ILE A 332 -2.26 -13.76 17.85
C ILE A 332 -2.62 -12.45 18.56
N ALA A 333 -1.94 -12.16 19.66
CA ALA A 333 -2.00 -10.87 20.37
C ALA A 333 -0.59 -10.40 20.72
N ALA A 334 -0.39 -9.09 20.91
CA ALA A 334 0.92 -8.51 21.26
C ALA A 334 0.80 -7.57 22.47
N ASP A 335 1.82 -7.57 23.33
CA ASP A 335 1.93 -6.63 24.45
C ASP A 335 2.71 -5.36 24.07
N SER A 336 2.62 -4.32 24.91
CA SER A 336 3.28 -3.03 24.70
C SER A 336 4.82 -3.08 24.72
N GLN A 337 5.42 -4.23 25.05
CA GLN A 337 6.87 -4.47 24.99
C GLN A 337 7.28 -5.20 23.70
N GLY A 338 6.32 -5.57 22.84
CA GLY A 338 6.53 -6.32 21.62
C GLY A 338 6.67 -7.83 21.82
N ASN A 339 6.32 -8.36 22.99
CA ASN A 339 6.14 -9.81 23.13
C ASN A 339 4.80 -10.20 22.48
N PHE A 340 4.71 -11.39 21.90
CA PHE A 340 3.50 -11.85 21.24
C PHE A 340 3.08 -13.25 21.67
N TYR A 341 1.78 -13.47 21.68
CA TYR A 341 1.10 -14.65 22.19
C TYR A 341 0.37 -15.31 21.02
N VAL A 342 0.70 -16.56 20.72
CA VAL A 342 0.11 -17.29 19.58
C VAL A 342 -0.66 -18.50 20.09
N CYS A 343 -1.94 -18.59 19.73
CA CYS A 343 -2.78 -19.75 20.03
C CYS A 343 -2.56 -20.87 19.00
N GLU A 344 -2.20 -22.06 19.46
CA GLU A 344 -2.15 -23.28 18.66
C GLU A 344 -3.53 -23.97 18.64
N GLY A 345 -4.23 -23.91 17.51
CA GLY A 345 -5.63 -24.31 17.39
C GLY A 345 -5.92 -25.79 17.66
N VAL A 346 -4.93 -26.68 17.50
CA VAL A 346 -5.10 -28.12 17.76
C VAL A 346 -4.67 -28.52 19.17
N SER A 347 -3.64 -27.88 19.74
CA SER A 347 -3.11 -28.26 21.07
C SER A 347 -3.78 -27.52 22.23
N ASN A 348 -4.64 -26.51 22.01
CA ASN A 348 -5.23 -25.70 23.09
C ASN A 348 -4.15 -25.07 23.99
N GLN A 349 -3.03 -24.63 23.39
CA GLN A 349 -1.91 -23.98 24.07
C GLN A 349 -1.67 -22.58 23.50
N ILE A 350 -1.13 -21.70 24.36
CA ILE A 350 -0.72 -20.35 23.98
C ILE A 350 0.79 -20.25 24.15
N ARG A 351 1.51 -19.99 23.06
CA ARG A 351 2.95 -19.78 23.03
C ARG A 351 3.26 -18.29 23.19
N LYS A 352 3.99 -17.89 24.23
CA LYS A 352 4.50 -16.51 24.37
C LYS A 352 5.92 -16.45 23.83
N TYR A 353 6.16 -15.54 22.89
CA TYR A 353 7.47 -15.20 22.33
C TYR A 353 7.86 -13.78 22.69
N ASN A 354 9.16 -13.48 22.73
CA ASN A 354 9.65 -12.11 22.81
C ASN A 354 9.73 -11.43 21.43
N ASN A 355 10.04 -10.13 21.41
CA ASN A 355 10.23 -9.33 20.20
C ASN A 355 11.38 -9.80 19.27
N GLN A 356 12.14 -10.83 19.64
CA GLN A 356 13.17 -11.48 18.81
C GLN A 356 12.71 -12.83 18.24
N GLY A 357 11.46 -13.26 18.48
CA GLY A 357 10.94 -14.56 18.04
C GLY A 357 11.36 -15.75 18.91
N GLN A 358 11.92 -15.52 20.09
CA GLN A 358 12.33 -16.59 21.02
C GLN A 358 11.15 -16.99 21.91
N LEU A 359 10.87 -18.29 22.04
CA LEU A 359 9.83 -18.80 22.93
C LEU A 359 10.25 -18.57 24.39
N ILE A 360 9.42 -17.83 25.14
CA ILE A 360 9.67 -17.49 26.55
C ILE A 360 8.66 -18.09 27.52
N ASN A 361 7.46 -18.48 27.06
CA ASN A 361 6.50 -19.23 27.88
C ASN A 361 5.54 -20.10 27.04
N THR A 362 4.91 -21.08 27.67
CA THR A 362 3.77 -21.84 27.11
C THR A 362 2.70 -21.98 28.18
N LEU A 363 1.51 -21.45 27.92
CA LEU A 363 0.33 -21.61 28.76
C LEU A 363 -0.56 -22.71 28.17
N GLY A 364 -1.35 -23.37 29.03
CA GLY A 364 -2.20 -24.49 28.61
C GLY A 364 -1.44 -25.81 28.48
N GLN A 365 -2.20 -26.86 28.22
CA GLN A 365 -1.72 -28.23 28.04
C GLN A 365 -2.21 -28.75 26.69
N ALA A 366 -1.53 -29.73 26.09
CA ALA A 366 -1.83 -30.23 24.74
C ALA A 366 -3.21 -30.91 24.55
N THR A 367 -4.03 -30.98 25.59
CA THR A 367 -5.36 -31.61 25.61
C THR A 367 -6.39 -30.66 26.25
N PRO A 368 -7.64 -30.63 25.76
CA PRO A 368 -8.70 -29.83 26.37
C PRO A 368 -8.82 -30.06 27.88
N GLY A 369 -9.00 -28.99 28.64
CA GLY A 369 -9.14 -29.04 30.09
C GLY A 369 -10.03 -27.94 30.65
N VAL A 370 -10.46 -28.11 31.90
CA VAL A 370 -11.44 -27.24 32.59
C VAL A 370 -10.86 -26.50 33.79
N GLY A 371 -9.63 -26.83 34.21
CA GLY A 371 -8.93 -26.19 35.32
C GLY A 371 -8.46 -24.77 34.99
N GLN A 372 -7.94 -24.07 36.01
CA GLN A 372 -7.27 -22.78 35.86
C GLN A 372 -6.00 -22.97 35.01
N GLY A 373 -5.81 -22.12 34.00
CA GLY A 373 -4.69 -22.25 33.05
C GLY A 373 -4.75 -23.46 32.12
N GLN A 374 -5.87 -24.18 32.08
CA GLN A 374 -6.19 -25.14 31.02
C GLN A 374 -7.20 -24.51 30.06
N PHE A 375 -7.17 -24.90 28.79
CA PHE A 375 -8.03 -24.32 27.76
C PHE A 375 -8.84 -25.39 27.02
N ASN A 376 -10.00 -25.02 26.51
CA ASN A 376 -10.83 -25.84 25.63
C ASN A 376 -11.49 -24.95 24.57
N ARG A 377 -11.01 -25.04 23.33
CA ARG A 377 -11.43 -24.22 22.17
C ARG A 377 -11.36 -22.72 22.50
N ILE A 378 -10.15 -22.17 22.46
CA ILE A 378 -9.93 -20.71 22.54
C ILE A 378 -10.61 -20.05 21.35
N THR A 379 -11.37 -18.99 21.60
CA THR A 379 -12.09 -18.19 20.58
C THR A 379 -11.77 -16.70 20.66
N GLY A 380 -11.01 -16.25 21.65
CA GLY A 380 -10.49 -14.88 21.71
C GLY A 380 -9.21 -14.82 22.53
N LEU A 381 -8.29 -13.93 22.14
CA LEU A 381 -6.98 -13.78 22.74
C LEU A 381 -6.57 -12.31 22.69
N GLU A 382 -6.48 -11.65 23.84
CA GLU A 382 -6.21 -10.21 23.92
C GLU A 382 -5.26 -9.86 25.07
N VAL A 383 -4.57 -8.72 24.97
CA VAL A 383 -3.64 -8.24 26.00
C VAL A 383 -3.93 -6.79 26.37
N ASP A 384 -4.12 -6.50 27.66
CA ASP A 384 -4.32 -5.11 28.10
C ASP A 384 -3.01 -4.30 28.15
N GLN A 385 -3.15 -2.97 28.29
CA GLN A 385 -2.01 -2.04 28.38
C GLN A 385 -1.02 -2.32 29.52
N PHE A 386 -1.41 -3.12 30.52
CA PHE A 386 -0.57 -3.54 31.65
C PHE A 386 0.13 -4.88 31.39
N GLY A 387 -0.13 -5.52 30.26
CA GLY A 387 0.44 -6.81 29.87
C GLY A 387 -0.30 -8.02 30.46
N ASN A 388 -1.53 -7.87 30.95
CA ASN A 388 -2.35 -9.01 31.34
C ASN A 388 -2.97 -9.66 30.10
N LEU A 389 -2.88 -10.97 30.01
CA LEU A 389 -3.45 -11.77 28.93
C LEU A 389 -4.89 -12.19 29.30
N TYR A 390 -5.81 -12.06 28.36
CA TYR A 390 -7.19 -12.50 28.47
C TYR A 390 -7.46 -13.55 27.38
N VAL A 391 -8.19 -14.61 27.76
CA VAL A 391 -8.45 -15.76 26.90
C VAL A 391 -9.93 -16.11 26.99
N ALA A 392 -10.67 -15.92 25.91
CA ALA A 392 -12.06 -16.37 25.78
C ALA A 392 -12.09 -17.82 25.27
N GLU A 393 -12.95 -18.65 25.86
CA GLU A 393 -13.05 -20.08 25.57
C GLU A 393 -14.46 -20.49 25.18
N GLY A 394 -14.65 -20.79 23.90
CA GLY A 394 -15.88 -21.31 23.35
C GLY A 394 -16.26 -22.70 23.87
N GLY A 395 -15.30 -23.54 24.21
CA GLY A 395 -15.55 -24.89 24.73
C GLY A 395 -15.89 -24.93 26.23
N ASN A 396 -15.43 -23.94 27.00
CA ASN A 396 -15.65 -23.85 28.45
C ASN A 396 -16.63 -22.74 28.88
N TYR A 397 -17.08 -21.88 27.96
CA TYR A 397 -17.99 -20.76 28.22
C TYR A 397 -17.48 -19.84 29.35
N ARG A 398 -16.20 -19.44 29.26
CA ARG A 398 -15.56 -18.54 30.22
C ARG A 398 -14.53 -17.62 29.56
N VAL A 399 -14.14 -16.58 30.30
CA VAL A 399 -12.90 -15.84 30.07
C VAL A 399 -11.95 -16.12 31.24
N GLN A 400 -10.67 -16.36 30.94
CA GLN A 400 -9.58 -16.43 31.92
C GLN A 400 -8.61 -15.27 31.73
N LYS A 401 -8.13 -14.69 32.84
CA LYS A 401 -7.13 -13.61 32.89
C LYS A 401 -5.85 -14.08 33.56
N PHE A 402 -4.72 -13.74 32.96
CA PHE A 402 -3.37 -14.07 33.42
C PHE A 402 -2.51 -12.81 33.46
N ASP A 403 -1.47 -12.79 34.30
CA ASP A 403 -0.47 -11.71 34.27
C ASP A 403 0.55 -11.87 33.14
N SER A 404 1.46 -10.90 33.02
CA SER A 404 2.53 -10.89 32.01
C SER A 404 3.52 -12.07 32.10
N GLN A 405 3.53 -12.79 33.23
CA GLN A 405 4.31 -14.01 33.47
C GLN A 405 3.50 -15.29 33.19
N GLY A 406 2.23 -15.17 32.80
CA GLY A 406 1.32 -16.28 32.54
C GLY A 406 0.73 -16.93 33.80
N ARG A 407 0.81 -16.26 34.96
CA ARG A 407 0.15 -16.75 36.19
C ARG A 407 -1.33 -16.40 36.15
N PHE A 408 -2.19 -17.37 36.45
CA PHE A 408 -3.63 -17.18 36.56
C PHE A 408 -3.97 -16.10 37.61
N LEU A 409 -4.85 -15.16 37.24
CA LEU A 409 -5.35 -14.10 38.12
C LEU A 409 -6.81 -14.32 38.51
N LEU A 410 -7.71 -14.40 37.53
CA LEU A 410 -9.13 -14.67 37.73
C LEU A 410 -9.79 -15.28 36.48
N GLN A 411 -11.01 -15.78 36.65
CA GLN A 411 -11.89 -16.20 35.57
C GLN A 411 -13.33 -15.78 35.87
N TRP A 412 -14.13 -15.62 34.84
CA TRP A 412 -15.58 -15.46 34.96
C TRP A 412 -16.28 -16.26 33.86
N SER A 413 -17.50 -16.71 34.16
CA SER A 413 -18.36 -17.35 33.17
C SER A 413 -18.92 -16.31 32.22
N VAL A 414 -19.07 -16.67 30.95
CA VAL A 414 -19.92 -15.95 30.01
C VAL A 414 -21.28 -16.66 29.92
N VAL A 415 -22.39 -15.93 29.83
CA VAL A 415 -23.69 -16.46 30.26
C VAL A 415 -24.31 -17.39 29.21
N ARG A 416 -24.81 -18.53 29.69
CA ARG A 416 -25.60 -19.49 28.90
C ARG A 416 -27.05 -19.01 28.71
N HIS A 417 -27.27 -17.99 27.89
CA HIS A 417 -28.61 -17.68 27.42
C HIS A 417 -28.92 -18.43 26.12
N TYR A 418 -30.03 -19.18 26.17
CA TYR A 418 -30.61 -20.06 25.14
C TYR A 418 -29.91 -21.42 24.90
N ALA A 419 -30.74 -22.45 24.69
CA ALA A 419 -30.35 -23.87 24.74
C ALA A 419 -29.59 -24.38 23.49
N ASN A 420 -29.09 -23.49 22.64
CA ASN A 420 -28.59 -23.80 21.30
C ASN A 420 -27.18 -23.25 21.07
N ASN A 421 -26.15 -23.92 21.60
CA ASN A 421 -24.75 -23.84 21.14
C ASN A 421 -24.15 -22.42 20.93
N ASN A 422 -24.60 -21.42 21.70
CA ASN A 422 -24.19 -20.02 21.55
C ASN A 422 -22.90 -19.75 22.33
N GLU A 423 -21.77 -20.08 21.71
CA GLU A 423 -20.43 -19.89 22.30
C GLU A 423 -19.84 -18.50 21.98
N PRO A 424 -18.90 -17.98 22.81
CA PRO A 424 -18.17 -16.77 22.47
C PRO A 424 -17.41 -16.93 21.14
N GLN A 425 -17.62 -16.00 20.20
CA GLN A 425 -17.04 -15.99 18.85
C GLN A 425 -15.70 -15.25 18.80
N SER A 426 -15.61 -14.08 19.44
CA SER A 426 -14.42 -13.23 19.52
C SER A 426 -14.45 -12.37 20.79
N MET A 427 -13.34 -11.70 21.11
CA MET A 427 -13.24 -10.71 22.18
C MET A 427 -12.34 -9.55 21.81
N THR A 428 -12.59 -8.38 22.38
CA THR A 428 -11.70 -7.21 22.29
C THR A 428 -11.66 -6.45 23.62
N ILE A 429 -10.64 -5.60 23.82
CA ILE A 429 -10.43 -4.85 25.07
C ILE A 429 -10.16 -3.38 24.76
N ASP A 430 -10.87 -2.47 25.44
CA ASP A 430 -10.62 -1.03 25.27
C ASP A 430 -9.45 -0.51 26.13
N SER A 431 -9.00 0.72 25.85
CA SER A 431 -7.91 1.39 26.59
C SER A 431 -8.22 1.65 28.08
N LYS A 432 -9.46 1.45 28.53
CA LYS A 432 -9.87 1.53 29.95
C LYS A 432 -9.77 0.15 30.64
N GLY A 433 -9.49 -0.90 29.88
CA GLY A 433 -9.47 -2.29 30.35
C GLY A 433 -10.84 -2.94 30.42
N THR A 434 -11.83 -2.39 29.69
CA THR A 434 -13.17 -2.99 29.56
C THR A 434 -13.11 -4.10 28.52
N ILE A 435 -13.67 -5.27 28.84
CA ILE A 435 -13.66 -6.44 27.96
C ILE A 435 -15.02 -6.55 27.27
N TYR A 436 -15.01 -6.75 25.96
CA TYR A 436 -16.20 -7.00 25.13
C TYR A 436 -16.07 -8.41 24.57
N THR A 437 -17.08 -9.26 24.76
CA THR A 437 -17.11 -10.64 24.24
C THR A 437 -18.35 -10.82 23.38
N SER A 438 -18.17 -11.27 22.13
CA SER A 438 -19.26 -11.47 21.19
C SER A 438 -19.74 -12.93 21.14
N TYR A 439 -21.01 -13.11 20.84
CA TYR A 439 -21.70 -14.39 20.62
C TYR A 439 -22.42 -14.32 19.28
N GLN A 440 -22.96 -15.43 18.76
CA GLN A 440 -23.62 -15.42 17.44
C GLN A 440 -24.73 -14.35 17.33
N THR A 441 -25.41 -14.07 18.45
CA THR A 441 -26.63 -13.26 18.51
C THR A 441 -26.56 -12.05 19.45
N GLY A 442 -25.40 -11.73 20.03
CA GLY A 442 -25.30 -10.71 21.07
C GLY A 442 -23.88 -10.46 21.57
N VAL A 443 -23.72 -9.57 22.55
CA VAL A 443 -22.43 -9.19 23.14
C VAL A 443 -22.59 -8.95 24.64
N GLU A 444 -21.58 -9.37 25.41
CA GLU A 444 -21.44 -9.06 26.84
C GLU A 444 -20.24 -8.12 27.04
N LYS A 445 -20.37 -7.19 28.00
CA LYS A 445 -19.36 -6.22 28.39
C LYS A 445 -19.00 -6.41 29.86
N PHE A 446 -17.71 -6.52 30.19
CA PHE A 446 -17.21 -6.77 31.53
C PHE A 446 -16.17 -5.73 31.97
N ASP A 447 -16.09 -5.46 33.28
CA ASP A 447 -14.93 -4.77 33.86
C ASP A 447 -13.71 -5.69 33.98
N ASN A 448 -12.56 -5.13 34.35
CA ASN A 448 -11.30 -5.90 34.47
C ASN A 448 -11.24 -6.86 35.67
N GLN A 449 -12.30 -6.90 36.48
CA GLN A 449 -12.57 -7.86 37.56
C GLN A 449 -13.56 -8.96 37.15
N GLY A 450 -14.11 -8.91 35.92
CA GLY A 450 -15.06 -9.90 35.41
C GLY A 450 -16.51 -9.68 35.85
N ASN A 451 -16.86 -8.49 36.37
CA ASN A 451 -18.25 -8.14 36.64
C ASN A 451 -18.93 -7.74 35.32
N LEU A 452 -20.12 -8.29 35.06
CA LEU A 452 -20.93 -7.93 33.90
C LEU A 452 -21.45 -6.50 34.04
N LEU A 453 -21.16 -5.67 33.03
CA LEU A 453 -21.59 -4.27 32.91
C LEU A 453 -22.80 -4.11 31.99
N LEU A 454 -22.87 -4.92 30.92
CA LEU A 454 -23.94 -4.88 29.91
C LEU A 454 -24.01 -6.22 29.17
N ASP A 455 -25.22 -6.65 28.79
CA ASP A 455 -25.52 -7.86 27.99
C ASP A 455 -26.70 -7.52 27.06
N TRP A 456 -26.61 -7.84 25.76
CA TRP A 456 -27.68 -7.53 24.81
C TRP A 456 -27.88 -8.55 23.65
N GLY A 457 -29.17 -8.90 23.44
CA GLY A 457 -29.78 -9.83 22.48
C GLY A 457 -31.24 -10.16 22.92
N VAL A 458 -32.06 -11.06 22.35
CA VAL A 458 -31.99 -11.95 21.16
C VAL A 458 -33.44 -12.28 20.68
N ALA A 459 -33.69 -12.36 19.37
CA ALA A 459 -34.87 -12.88 18.64
C ALA A 459 -36.17 -12.02 18.62
N GLY A 460 -36.43 -11.32 17.50
CA GLY A 460 -37.61 -10.48 17.25
C GLY A 460 -37.56 -9.69 15.92
N PRO A 461 -38.69 -9.20 15.36
CA PRO A 461 -38.79 -8.83 13.94
C PRO A 461 -38.35 -7.40 13.56
N LEU A 462 -37.38 -6.79 14.25
CA LEU A 462 -36.96 -5.39 14.04
C LEU A 462 -35.43 -5.24 14.02
N ASP A 463 -34.91 -4.12 13.48
CA ASP A 463 -33.48 -3.88 13.15
C ASP A 463 -32.45 -4.00 14.29
N SER A 464 -32.88 -4.28 15.52
CA SER A 464 -32.06 -4.53 16.72
C SER A 464 -31.32 -5.88 16.74
N GLU A 465 -31.48 -6.73 15.72
CA GLU A 465 -30.99 -8.12 15.73
C GLU A 465 -29.69 -8.31 14.95
N PHE A 466 -28.77 -9.11 15.49
CA PHE A 466 -27.64 -9.67 14.77
C PHE A 466 -28.04 -10.97 14.06
N ASN A 467 -27.48 -11.23 12.88
CA ASN A 467 -27.71 -12.44 12.10
C ASN A 467 -26.72 -13.54 12.49
N ALA A 468 -25.42 -13.20 12.46
CA ALA A 468 -24.31 -14.00 12.98
C ALA A 468 -23.10 -13.09 13.15
N ILE A 469 -22.80 -12.69 14.38
CA ILE A 469 -21.55 -11.96 14.66
C ILE A 469 -20.36 -12.88 14.37
N GLN A 470 -19.38 -12.38 13.64
CA GLN A 470 -18.07 -13.02 13.50
C GLN A 470 -17.05 -12.43 14.46
N ASP A 471 -16.96 -11.10 14.49
CA ASP A 471 -15.87 -10.40 15.16
C ASP A 471 -16.27 -9.00 15.63
N ILE A 472 -15.50 -8.46 16.56
CA ILE A 472 -15.77 -7.21 17.28
C ILE A 472 -14.49 -6.41 17.51
N ALA A 473 -14.52 -5.11 17.20
CA ALA A 473 -13.42 -4.17 17.48
C ALA A 473 -13.92 -2.96 18.28
N VAL A 474 -13.07 -2.36 19.10
CA VAL A 474 -13.40 -1.17 19.91
C VAL A 474 -12.35 -0.08 19.77
N ASP A 475 -12.78 1.18 19.67
CA ASP A 475 -11.87 2.32 19.60
C ASP A 475 -11.56 2.95 20.96
N SER A 476 -10.62 3.90 20.98
CA SER A 476 -10.17 4.59 22.19
C SER A 476 -11.26 5.33 22.97
N GLN A 477 -12.41 5.63 22.36
CA GLN A 477 -13.53 6.28 23.03
C GLN A 477 -14.46 5.27 23.72
N GLY A 478 -14.40 3.99 23.32
CA GLY A 478 -15.32 2.93 23.72
C GLY A 478 -16.46 2.72 22.71
N THR A 479 -16.38 3.33 21.51
CA THR A 479 -17.28 3.02 20.41
C THR A 479 -16.86 1.68 19.82
N TYR A 480 -17.78 0.75 19.64
CA TYR A 480 -17.45 -0.58 19.14
C TYR A 480 -18.20 -0.92 17.84
N TYR A 481 -17.58 -1.83 17.09
CA TYR A 481 -17.89 -2.16 15.71
C TYR A 481 -18.02 -3.67 15.60
N ILE A 482 -19.15 -4.13 15.08
CA ILE A 482 -19.51 -5.55 14.98
C ILE A 482 -19.59 -5.92 13.50
N LEU A 483 -18.88 -6.99 13.12
CA LEU A 483 -19.02 -7.64 11.83
C LEU A 483 -20.14 -8.68 11.92
N ASP A 484 -21.29 -8.36 11.33
CA ASP A 484 -22.52 -9.16 11.34
C ASP A 484 -22.78 -9.75 9.94
N ILE A 485 -22.94 -11.06 9.84
CA ILE A 485 -23.07 -11.78 8.57
C ILE A 485 -24.44 -12.44 8.48
N ASP A 486 -25.16 -12.29 7.37
CA ASP A 486 -26.42 -13.03 7.12
C ASP A 486 -26.16 -14.36 6.38
N PRO A 487 -26.12 -15.52 7.09
CA PRO A 487 -25.83 -16.82 6.47
C PRO A 487 -26.95 -17.34 5.55
N ARG A 488 -28.10 -16.65 5.48
CA ARG A 488 -29.27 -17.07 4.69
C ARG A 488 -29.24 -16.60 3.23
N SER A 489 -28.25 -15.79 2.86
CA SER A 489 -28.23 -15.02 1.60
C SER A 489 -27.68 -15.77 0.37
N GLY A 490 -27.45 -17.08 0.46
CA GLY A 490 -27.10 -17.93 -0.67
C GLY A 490 -25.59 -18.18 -0.78
N SER A 491 -25.06 -18.27 -2.01
CA SER A 491 -23.66 -18.64 -2.27
C SER A 491 -22.62 -17.57 -1.89
N LEU A 492 -23.06 -16.37 -1.48
CA LEU A 492 -22.22 -15.25 -1.09
C LEU A 492 -22.90 -14.54 0.11
N PRO A 493 -22.41 -14.71 1.35
CA PRO A 493 -23.05 -14.12 2.52
C PRO A 493 -22.97 -12.58 2.54
N ASN A 494 -24.11 -11.93 2.73
CA ASN A 494 -24.21 -10.49 2.97
C ASN A 494 -23.64 -10.14 4.35
N SER A 495 -22.45 -9.53 4.35
CA SER A 495 -21.73 -9.12 5.56
C SER A 495 -21.83 -7.60 5.74
N VAL A 496 -22.17 -7.15 6.94
CA VAL A 496 -22.40 -5.73 7.29
C VAL A 496 -21.57 -5.34 8.51
N VAL A 497 -21.13 -4.09 8.58
CA VAL A 497 -20.58 -3.51 9.81
C VAL A 497 -21.69 -2.76 10.53
N ARG A 498 -21.79 -2.95 11.85
CA ARG A 498 -22.68 -2.21 12.74
C ARG A 498 -21.86 -1.49 13.81
N LYS A 499 -22.09 -0.19 13.99
CA LYS A 499 -21.42 0.68 14.96
C LYS A 499 -22.36 1.03 16.11
N PHE A 500 -21.82 1.06 17.31
CA PHE A 500 -22.54 1.34 18.56
C PHE A 500 -21.75 2.29 19.46
N ASP A 501 -22.44 3.06 20.30
CA ASP A 501 -21.80 3.87 21.35
C ASP A 501 -21.33 3.01 22.55
N ALA A 502 -20.70 3.63 23.54
CA ALA A 502 -20.16 2.91 24.70
C ALA A 502 -21.26 2.35 25.63
N GLU A 503 -22.48 2.87 25.54
CA GLU A 503 -23.66 2.48 26.32
C GLU A 503 -24.47 1.37 25.64
N GLY A 504 -24.19 1.10 24.36
CA GLY A 504 -24.74 0.00 23.57
C GLY A 504 -25.84 0.39 22.59
N HIS A 505 -26.08 1.68 22.35
CA HIS A 505 -27.04 2.12 21.37
C HIS A 505 -26.48 2.01 19.95
N PHE A 506 -27.29 1.49 19.03
CA PHE A 506 -26.94 1.42 17.61
C PHE A 506 -26.83 2.82 16.99
N LEU A 507 -25.72 3.09 16.30
CA LEU A 507 -25.43 4.37 15.65
C LEU A 507 -25.55 4.29 14.13
N LEU A 508 -24.94 3.28 13.50
CA LEU A 508 -24.81 3.22 12.04
C LEU A 508 -24.56 1.80 11.53
N LYS A 509 -25.02 1.51 10.31
CA LYS A 509 -24.73 0.27 9.56
C LYS A 509 -24.23 0.61 8.15
N TRP A 510 -23.18 -0.07 7.70
CA TRP A 510 -22.64 0.04 6.33
C TRP A 510 -22.02 -1.27 5.85
N GLY A 511 -21.50 -1.27 4.62
CA GLY A 511 -21.02 -2.48 3.95
C GLY A 511 -22.19 -3.34 3.49
N ALA A 512 -22.64 -3.17 2.25
CA ALA A 512 -23.65 -4.03 1.62
C ALA A 512 -22.97 -4.95 0.62
N GLY A 513 -22.03 -5.78 1.10
CA GLY A 513 -21.11 -6.50 0.25
C GLY A 513 -20.58 -7.79 0.88
N ASN A 514 -20.19 -8.71 0.01
CA ASN A 514 -19.61 -9.99 0.37
C ASN A 514 -18.14 -9.80 0.78
N PHE A 515 -17.89 -9.33 2.01
CA PHE A 515 -16.57 -9.38 2.64
C PHE A 515 -16.12 -10.84 2.72
N GLY A 516 -14.95 -11.17 2.17
CA GLY A 516 -14.52 -12.56 1.99
C GLY A 516 -13.99 -13.25 3.26
N THR A 517 -14.01 -12.57 4.41
CA THR A 517 -13.27 -12.95 5.63
C THR A 517 -14.02 -12.58 6.92
N SER A 518 -13.46 -13.04 8.04
CA SER A 518 -14.13 -13.12 9.36
C SER A 518 -13.68 -12.07 10.38
N ALA A 519 -12.94 -11.02 10.00
CA ALA A 519 -12.26 -10.13 10.97
C ALA A 519 -12.53 -8.63 10.75
N ILE A 520 -12.52 -7.87 11.85
CA ILE A 520 -12.69 -6.41 11.91
C ILE A 520 -11.65 -5.77 12.84
N ALA A 521 -11.15 -4.59 12.47
CA ALA A 521 -10.25 -3.79 13.29
C ALA A 521 -10.62 -2.30 13.21
N VAL A 522 -10.10 -1.49 14.14
CA VAL A 522 -10.27 -0.03 14.12
C VAL A 522 -8.95 0.66 14.46
N ASP A 523 -8.62 1.75 13.76
CA ASP A 523 -7.40 2.52 14.02
C ASP A 523 -7.60 3.66 15.02
N SER A 524 -6.50 4.32 15.40
CA SER A 524 -6.53 5.42 16.38
C SER A 524 -7.23 6.69 15.89
N GLN A 525 -7.66 6.76 14.63
CA GLN A 525 -8.52 7.82 14.10
C GLN A 525 -9.99 7.38 13.99
N GLY A 526 -10.34 6.16 14.43
CA GLY A 526 -11.68 5.60 14.34
C GLY A 526 -12.04 5.06 12.96
N ASN A 527 -11.08 4.93 12.04
CA ASN A 527 -11.35 4.29 10.75
C ASN A 527 -11.43 2.77 10.95
N VAL A 528 -12.44 2.16 10.37
CA VAL A 528 -12.72 0.72 10.50
C VAL A 528 -12.10 -0.03 9.33
N VAL A 529 -11.47 -1.16 9.61
CA VAL A 529 -10.91 -2.06 8.61
C VAL A 529 -11.67 -3.37 8.67
N VAL A 530 -12.19 -3.82 7.53
CA VAL A 530 -12.78 -5.15 7.37
C VAL A 530 -12.10 -5.80 6.19
N ASP A 531 -11.64 -7.03 6.36
CA ASP A 531 -10.81 -7.72 5.37
C ASP A 531 -9.56 -6.87 5.03
N LEU A 532 -9.51 -6.30 3.82
CA LEU A 532 -8.49 -5.33 3.41
C LEU A 532 -9.08 -3.95 3.09
N ILE A 533 -10.37 -3.70 3.33
CA ILE A 533 -11.06 -2.45 2.99
C ILE A 533 -11.09 -1.53 4.21
N LYS A 534 -10.67 -0.28 4.03
CA LYS A 534 -10.75 0.77 5.05
C LYS A 534 -12.01 1.62 4.85
N PHE A 535 -12.68 1.93 5.93
CA PHE A 535 -13.83 2.83 6.01
C PHE A 535 -13.56 3.97 6.99
N ASP A 536 -14.09 5.16 6.72
CA ASP A 536 -14.08 6.24 7.70
C ASP A 536 -15.05 5.94 8.87
N PRO A 537 -15.03 6.72 9.97
CA PRO A 537 -15.93 6.50 11.12
C PRO A 537 -17.43 6.59 10.79
N ASN A 538 -17.80 7.04 9.58
CA ASN A 538 -19.17 7.18 9.08
C ASN A 538 -19.48 6.13 7.98
N GLY A 539 -18.67 5.09 7.85
CA GLY A 539 -18.89 3.99 6.90
C GLY A 539 -18.61 4.32 5.44
N LYS A 540 -17.98 5.45 5.14
CA LYS A 540 -17.55 5.79 3.77
C LYS A 540 -16.32 4.95 3.42
N ASP A 541 -16.37 4.25 2.29
CA ASP A 541 -15.24 3.53 1.72
C ASP A 541 -14.05 4.50 1.44
N LEU A 542 -12.90 4.19 2.03
CA LEU A 542 -11.61 4.89 1.87
C LEU A 542 -10.63 4.10 0.97
N GLY A 543 -11.06 2.95 0.44
CA GLY A 543 -10.28 2.07 -0.41
C GLY A 543 -9.55 0.95 0.35
N TYR A 544 -8.87 0.10 -0.42
CA TYR A 544 -8.11 -1.02 0.12
C TYR A 544 -6.80 -0.57 0.78
N ILE A 545 -6.49 -1.13 1.94
CA ILE A 545 -5.19 -1.05 2.60
C ILE A 545 -4.20 -1.96 1.87
N GLY A 546 -2.96 -1.49 1.68
CA GLY A 546 -1.88 -2.32 1.16
C GLY A 546 -1.72 -2.33 -0.36
N GLN A 547 -2.23 -1.34 -1.10
CA GLN A 547 -2.08 -1.22 -2.57
C GLN A 547 -0.61 -1.09 -3.07
N ASN A 548 0.37 -1.01 -2.16
CA ASN A 548 1.82 -1.08 -2.45
C ASN A 548 2.53 -2.26 -1.77
N LEU A 549 1.80 -3.16 -1.10
CA LEU A 549 2.39 -4.42 -0.63
C LEU A 549 2.66 -5.28 -1.87
N LYS A 550 3.91 -5.73 -2.04
CA LYS A 550 4.15 -7.01 -2.72
C LYS A 550 3.42 -8.06 -1.87
N PRO A 551 2.33 -8.67 -2.35
CA PRO A 551 1.51 -9.48 -1.47
C PRO A 551 1.99 -10.93 -1.57
N GLY A 552 2.70 -11.41 -0.55
CA GLY A 552 2.95 -12.84 -0.42
C GLY A 552 1.62 -13.55 -0.17
N ILE A 553 1.09 -14.25 -1.18
CA ILE A 553 -0.22 -14.91 -1.14
C ILE A 553 -0.06 -16.37 -1.57
N ASN A 554 -0.36 -17.30 -0.65
CA ASN A 554 -0.40 -18.74 -0.91
C ASN A 554 -1.70 -19.16 -1.65
N ALA A 555 -2.00 -18.53 -2.79
CA ALA A 555 -3.12 -18.89 -3.67
C ALA A 555 -2.77 -18.59 -5.14
N PRO A 556 -3.18 -19.44 -6.10
CA PRO A 556 -2.77 -19.30 -7.51
C PRO A 556 -3.34 -18.02 -8.12
N SER A 557 -2.45 -17.06 -8.37
CA SER A 557 -2.78 -15.79 -9.01
C SER A 557 -2.82 -15.95 -10.53
N TYR A 558 -4.01 -15.84 -11.14
CA TYR A 558 -4.08 -15.68 -12.60
C TYR A 558 -3.61 -14.26 -12.96
N PHE A 559 -2.64 -14.22 -13.85
CA PHE A 559 -2.18 -13.02 -14.52
C PHE A 559 -2.24 -13.30 -16.02
N ASN A 560 -2.72 -12.35 -16.80
CA ASN A 560 -2.73 -12.44 -18.25
C ASN A 560 -1.71 -11.44 -18.83
N LEU A 561 -0.94 -11.88 -19.83
CA LEU A 561 -0.01 -11.05 -20.59
C LEU A 561 -0.53 -10.80 -21.99
N THR A 562 -0.29 -9.58 -22.47
CA THR A 562 -0.42 -9.21 -23.88
C THR A 562 0.68 -8.21 -24.24
N ILE A 563 1.01 -8.09 -25.53
CA ILE A 563 2.13 -7.28 -26.03
C ILE A 563 1.67 -6.42 -27.21
N ASP A 564 2.11 -5.16 -27.27
CA ASP A 564 1.85 -4.30 -28.43
C ASP A 564 2.91 -4.45 -29.54
N GLN A 565 2.65 -3.85 -30.70
CA GLN A 565 3.56 -3.85 -31.85
C GLN A 565 4.89 -3.11 -31.59
N SER A 566 5.04 -2.43 -30.44
CA SER A 566 6.26 -1.72 -30.03
C SER A 566 7.05 -2.46 -28.94
N ASP A 567 6.76 -3.75 -28.72
CA ASP A 567 7.34 -4.61 -27.67
C ASP A 567 7.05 -4.11 -26.23
N ASN A 568 5.99 -3.34 -25.99
CA ASN A 568 5.55 -3.05 -24.62
C ASN A 568 4.62 -4.16 -24.12
N ILE A 569 4.80 -4.54 -22.86
CA ILE A 569 4.12 -5.67 -22.23
C ILE A 569 3.05 -5.14 -21.29
N PHE A 570 1.85 -5.70 -21.35
CA PHE A 570 0.75 -5.38 -20.45
C PHE A 570 0.41 -6.60 -19.60
N ILE A 571 0.43 -6.39 -18.29
CA ILE A 571 0.01 -7.37 -17.30
C ILE A 571 -1.38 -6.96 -16.83
N SER A 572 -2.34 -7.88 -16.82
CA SER A 572 -3.59 -7.74 -16.05
C SER A 572 -3.66 -8.85 -15.02
N GLY A 573 -3.90 -8.51 -13.75
CA GLY A 573 -3.79 -9.45 -12.64
C GLY A 573 -4.94 -9.38 -11.64
N ASN A 574 -5.46 -10.54 -11.27
CA ASN A 574 -6.63 -10.70 -10.41
C ASN A 574 -6.55 -9.93 -9.09
N TYR A 575 -5.44 -10.08 -8.34
CA TYR A 575 -5.33 -9.57 -6.98
C TYR A 575 -5.07 -8.07 -6.89
N ASN A 576 -4.22 -7.53 -7.77
CA ASN A 576 -3.83 -6.12 -7.69
C ASN A 576 -4.84 -5.20 -8.41
N SER A 577 -5.66 -5.74 -9.32
CA SER A 577 -6.56 -4.98 -10.19
C SER A 577 -5.87 -3.86 -10.98
N LEU A 578 -4.56 -4.02 -11.20
CA LEU A 578 -3.70 -3.17 -12.01
C LEU A 578 -3.60 -3.73 -13.43
N VAL A 579 -3.66 -2.83 -14.41
CA VAL A 579 -3.06 -3.02 -15.73
C VAL A 579 -1.69 -2.36 -15.69
N THR A 580 -0.62 -3.14 -15.72
CA THR A 580 0.76 -2.63 -15.63
C THR A 580 1.43 -2.71 -17.00
N LYS A 581 1.91 -1.57 -17.52
CA LYS A 581 2.75 -1.52 -18.72
C LYS A 581 4.22 -1.63 -18.33
N LEU A 582 4.93 -2.57 -18.94
CA LEU A 582 6.39 -2.67 -18.93
C LEU A 582 6.96 -2.29 -20.30
N ASP A 583 8.20 -1.82 -20.32
CA ASP A 583 9.00 -1.84 -21.55
C ASP A 583 9.59 -3.23 -21.80
N LYS A 584 10.19 -3.41 -22.98
CA LYS A 584 10.95 -4.62 -23.37
C LYS A 584 12.16 -4.96 -22.48
N THR A 585 12.45 -4.22 -21.41
CA THR A 585 13.47 -4.60 -20.40
C THR A 585 12.84 -5.18 -19.13
N GLY A 586 11.50 -5.21 -19.04
CA GLY A 586 10.76 -5.59 -17.84
C GLY A 586 10.61 -4.44 -16.84
N LYS A 587 11.05 -3.22 -17.18
CA LYS A 587 10.90 -2.04 -16.34
C LYS A 587 9.45 -1.56 -16.43
N ILE A 588 8.81 -1.34 -15.28
CA ILE A 588 7.50 -0.69 -15.20
C ILE A 588 7.59 0.71 -15.81
N LEU A 589 6.82 0.94 -16.87
CA LEU A 589 6.62 2.26 -17.46
C LEU A 589 5.49 3.00 -16.75
N ALA A 590 4.39 2.30 -16.44
CA ALA A 590 3.22 2.88 -15.78
C ALA A 590 2.22 1.82 -15.29
N ASN A 591 1.35 2.21 -14.35
CA ASN A 591 0.13 1.49 -13.98
C ASN A 591 -1.08 2.27 -14.52
N TYR A 592 -2.01 1.57 -15.17
CA TYR A 592 -3.08 2.14 -16.00
C TYR A 592 -4.49 2.02 -15.41
N SER A 593 -4.60 1.38 -14.24
CA SER A 593 -5.85 1.27 -13.50
C SER A 593 -5.60 1.32 -12.00
N THR A 594 -6.68 1.51 -11.23
CA THR A 594 -6.73 1.21 -9.79
C THR A 594 -7.85 0.21 -9.53
N TYR A 595 -7.95 -0.33 -8.32
CA TYR A 595 -9.16 -1.05 -7.93
C TYR A 595 -10.38 -0.12 -7.96
N GLY A 596 -11.55 -0.60 -8.40
CA GLY A 596 -12.83 0.09 -8.21
C GLY A 596 -13.87 -0.15 -9.31
N ARG A 597 -14.96 0.61 -9.27
CA ARG A 597 -16.11 0.50 -10.21
C ARG A 597 -16.21 1.67 -11.20
N GLY A 598 -15.39 2.70 -11.05
CA GLY A 598 -15.33 3.88 -11.93
C GLY A 598 -14.71 3.60 -13.29
N ASP A 599 -14.58 4.64 -14.09
CA ASP A 599 -13.88 4.62 -15.37
C ASP A 599 -12.37 4.47 -15.16
N GLY A 600 -11.74 3.55 -15.88
CA GLY A 600 -10.33 3.20 -15.68
C GLY A 600 -10.03 2.44 -14.37
N GLN A 601 -11.06 2.08 -13.60
CA GLN A 601 -10.92 1.27 -12.38
C GLN A 601 -11.40 -0.17 -12.64
N LEU A 602 -10.67 -1.17 -12.16
CA LEU A 602 -10.94 -2.59 -12.40
C LEU A 602 -11.19 -3.35 -11.10
N ARG A 603 -11.80 -4.53 -11.17
CA ARG A 603 -11.91 -5.52 -10.09
C ARG A 603 -11.69 -6.90 -10.68
N PHE A 604 -10.63 -7.58 -10.24
CA PHE A 604 -10.25 -8.91 -10.73
C PHE A 604 -10.20 -8.99 -12.27
N PRO A 605 -9.31 -8.24 -12.95
CA PRO A 605 -9.19 -8.34 -14.39
C PRO A 605 -8.55 -9.69 -14.79
N THR A 606 -9.28 -10.53 -15.52
CA THR A 606 -8.87 -11.92 -15.83
C THR A 606 -8.36 -12.14 -17.25
N SER A 607 -8.57 -11.20 -18.16
CA SER A 607 -8.13 -11.31 -19.56
C SER A 607 -7.84 -9.94 -20.16
N GLY A 608 -6.79 -9.84 -20.96
CA GLY A 608 -6.45 -8.67 -21.75
C GLY A 608 -6.22 -9.01 -23.23
N ALA A 609 -6.37 -8.03 -24.11
CA ALA A 609 -6.01 -8.10 -25.52
C ALA A 609 -5.62 -6.70 -26.04
N VAL A 610 -4.85 -6.61 -27.12
CA VAL A 610 -4.36 -5.34 -27.70
C VAL A 610 -4.65 -5.29 -29.20
N ASP A 611 -5.12 -4.15 -29.70
CA ASP A 611 -5.31 -3.94 -31.15
C ASP A 611 -4.05 -3.41 -31.86
N SER A 612 -4.08 -3.41 -33.19
CA SER A 612 -3.00 -2.91 -34.05
C SER A 612 -2.69 -1.42 -33.89
N ALA A 613 -3.57 -0.65 -33.23
CA ALA A 613 -3.35 0.76 -32.88
C ALA A 613 -2.82 0.94 -31.43
N GLY A 614 -2.56 -0.15 -30.71
CA GLY A 614 -2.05 -0.13 -29.34
C GLY A 614 -3.11 0.17 -28.27
N ASN A 615 -4.40 0.08 -28.58
CA ASN A 615 -5.43 0.15 -27.54
C ASN A 615 -5.52 -1.18 -26.80
N ILE A 616 -5.70 -1.10 -25.48
CA ILE A 616 -5.70 -2.24 -24.57
C ILE A 616 -7.13 -2.49 -24.12
N TYR A 617 -7.62 -3.71 -24.29
CA TYR A 617 -8.95 -4.16 -23.90
C TYR A 617 -8.81 -5.12 -22.73
N VAL A 618 -9.57 -4.90 -21.65
CA VAL A 618 -9.44 -5.68 -20.41
C VAL A 618 -10.82 -6.09 -19.91
N TYR A 619 -10.98 -7.39 -19.63
CA TYR A 619 -12.20 -7.92 -19.01
C TYR A 619 -12.13 -7.73 -17.49
N ASP A 620 -13.04 -6.91 -16.99
CA ASP A 620 -13.16 -6.43 -15.62
C ASP A 620 -14.18 -7.32 -14.88
N SER A 621 -13.77 -8.53 -14.51
CA SER A 621 -14.70 -9.64 -14.24
C SER A 621 -15.68 -9.39 -13.09
N PHE A 622 -15.23 -8.75 -12.00
CA PHE A 622 -16.08 -8.41 -10.85
C PHE A 622 -16.85 -7.09 -11.02
N ASN A 623 -16.78 -6.47 -12.20
CA ASN A 623 -17.70 -5.42 -12.67
C ASN A 623 -18.45 -5.83 -13.95
N TYR A 624 -18.27 -7.06 -14.44
CA TYR A 624 -18.98 -7.66 -15.57
C TYR A 624 -18.95 -6.84 -16.87
N ARG A 625 -17.77 -6.30 -17.23
CA ARG A 625 -17.62 -5.36 -18.34
C ARG A 625 -16.26 -5.48 -19.02
N ILE A 626 -16.16 -4.96 -20.23
CA ILE A 626 -14.89 -4.75 -20.93
C ILE A 626 -14.56 -3.25 -20.85
N GLN A 627 -13.31 -2.92 -20.55
CA GLN A 627 -12.79 -1.54 -20.62
C GLN A 627 -11.68 -1.43 -21.66
N LYS A 628 -11.67 -0.31 -22.38
CA LYS A 628 -10.68 0.05 -23.39
C LYS A 628 -9.83 1.22 -22.89
N PHE A 629 -8.52 1.10 -23.04
CA PHE A 629 -7.52 2.12 -22.74
C PHE A 629 -6.71 2.43 -23.99
N ASP A 630 -6.18 3.65 -24.13
CA ASP A 630 -5.16 3.94 -25.15
C ASP A 630 -3.77 3.40 -24.74
N GLN A 631 -2.82 3.44 -25.67
CA GLN A 631 -1.43 3.01 -25.46
C GLN A 631 -0.69 3.70 -24.29
N ASN A 632 -1.23 4.79 -23.75
CA ASN A 632 -0.71 5.54 -22.60
C ASN A 632 -1.48 5.24 -21.30
N GLY A 633 -2.47 4.34 -21.33
CA GLY A 633 -3.25 3.93 -20.17
C GLY A 633 -4.41 4.84 -19.82
N ARG A 634 -4.74 5.81 -20.68
CA ARG A 634 -5.94 6.62 -20.45
C ARG A 634 -7.16 5.81 -20.85
N PHE A 635 -8.11 5.70 -19.94
CA PHE A 635 -9.43 5.15 -20.21
C PHE A 635 -10.09 5.85 -21.41
N LEU A 636 -10.63 5.06 -22.34
CA LEU A 636 -11.35 5.55 -23.52
C LEU A 636 -12.86 5.32 -23.41
N LEU A 637 -13.26 4.07 -23.18
CA LEU A 637 -14.67 3.66 -23.12
C LEU A 637 -14.82 2.28 -22.45
N LYS A 638 -16.05 1.94 -22.06
CA LYS A 638 -16.43 0.65 -21.47
C LYS A 638 -17.78 0.17 -21.98
N TRP A 639 -17.99 -1.14 -21.99
CA TRP A 639 -19.29 -1.74 -22.30
C TRP A 639 -19.51 -3.03 -21.52
N GLY A 640 -20.79 -3.39 -21.36
CA GLY A 640 -21.24 -4.55 -20.62
C GLY A 640 -21.71 -4.27 -19.20
N SER A 641 -22.48 -5.21 -18.68
CA SER A 641 -23.05 -5.24 -17.34
C SER A 641 -23.25 -6.69 -16.89
N GLU A 642 -23.57 -6.88 -15.61
CA GLU A 642 -24.08 -8.17 -15.13
C GLU A 642 -25.34 -8.58 -15.91
N GLY A 643 -25.42 -9.85 -16.29
CA GLY A 643 -26.62 -10.44 -16.89
C GLY A 643 -26.32 -11.46 -18.00
N THR A 644 -27.38 -11.88 -18.68
CA THR A 644 -27.33 -12.92 -19.73
C THR A 644 -27.69 -12.40 -21.13
N GLY A 645 -28.17 -11.16 -21.22
CA GLY A 645 -28.55 -10.51 -22.48
C GLY A 645 -27.35 -10.17 -23.37
N ASP A 646 -27.65 -9.54 -24.51
CA ASP A 646 -26.65 -9.16 -25.50
C ASP A 646 -25.76 -8.03 -24.96
N GLY A 647 -24.44 -8.20 -25.09
CA GLY A 647 -23.44 -7.33 -24.49
C GLY A 647 -23.22 -7.50 -22.98
N GLN A 648 -23.99 -8.35 -22.30
CA GLN A 648 -23.85 -8.62 -20.86
C GLN A 648 -22.88 -9.77 -20.57
N PHE A 649 -22.45 -9.90 -19.32
CA PHE A 649 -21.52 -10.92 -18.85
C PHE A 649 -21.84 -11.40 -17.42
N ASN A 650 -21.22 -12.49 -17.00
CA ASN A 650 -21.23 -12.99 -15.62
C ASN A 650 -19.81 -13.28 -15.11
N ASN A 651 -19.65 -13.86 -13.93
CA ASN A 651 -18.33 -14.15 -13.34
C ASN A 651 -17.62 -15.38 -13.96
N GLY A 652 -17.93 -15.74 -15.21
CA GLY A 652 -17.52 -16.98 -15.87
C GLY A 652 -16.11 -17.00 -16.48
N GLY A 653 -15.24 -16.03 -16.15
CA GLY A 653 -13.87 -15.98 -16.65
C GLY A 653 -13.74 -15.74 -18.15
N VAL A 654 -14.35 -14.66 -18.65
CA VAL A 654 -14.36 -14.32 -20.09
C VAL A 654 -12.95 -14.16 -20.64
N ASN A 655 -12.67 -14.79 -21.78
CA ASN A 655 -11.41 -14.63 -22.53
C ASN A 655 -11.59 -13.66 -23.70
N LEU A 656 -10.62 -12.76 -23.89
CA LEU A 656 -10.62 -11.74 -24.94
C LEU A 656 -9.62 -12.06 -26.05
N ALA A 657 -10.02 -11.77 -27.30
CA ALA A 657 -9.13 -11.69 -28.46
C ALA A 657 -9.53 -10.47 -29.32
N VAL A 658 -8.64 -10.04 -30.22
CA VAL A 658 -8.88 -8.91 -31.14
C VAL A 658 -8.39 -9.28 -32.54
N ASP A 659 -9.16 -8.91 -33.58
CA ASP A 659 -8.76 -9.08 -34.98
C ASP A 659 -7.99 -7.87 -35.54
N ASP A 660 -7.35 -8.03 -36.71
CA ASP A 660 -6.58 -6.97 -37.39
C ASP A 660 -7.41 -5.70 -37.69
N GLN A 661 -8.75 -5.79 -37.67
CA GLN A 661 -9.68 -4.68 -37.88
C GLN A 661 -10.06 -3.96 -36.58
N GLY A 662 -9.56 -4.43 -35.43
CA GLY A 662 -9.87 -3.89 -34.11
C GLY A 662 -11.21 -4.35 -33.54
N SER A 663 -11.78 -5.45 -34.04
CA SER A 663 -12.99 -6.05 -33.47
C SER A 663 -12.63 -6.91 -32.26
N VAL A 664 -13.38 -6.78 -31.18
CA VAL A 664 -13.12 -7.48 -29.90
C VAL A 664 -14.00 -8.71 -29.80
N TYR A 665 -13.41 -9.86 -29.55
CA TYR A 665 -14.10 -11.14 -29.35
C TYR A 665 -14.05 -11.50 -27.87
N ALA A 666 -15.21 -11.72 -27.26
CA ALA A 666 -15.36 -12.15 -25.88
C ALA A 666 -15.95 -13.57 -25.85
N VAL A 667 -15.16 -14.52 -25.39
CA VAL A 667 -15.57 -15.91 -25.16
C VAL A 667 -16.12 -16.01 -23.75
N ASP A 668 -17.38 -16.40 -23.61
CA ASP A 668 -18.05 -16.57 -22.32
C ASP A 668 -18.36 -18.07 -22.11
N PRO A 669 -17.56 -18.78 -21.29
CA PRO A 669 -17.75 -20.20 -21.04
C PRO A 669 -19.09 -20.49 -20.37
N ALA A 670 -19.47 -19.65 -19.39
CA ALA A 670 -20.65 -19.87 -18.55
C ALA A 670 -21.97 -19.57 -19.29
N LEU A 671 -21.98 -18.59 -20.19
CA LEU A 671 -23.11 -18.30 -21.08
C LEU A 671 -23.03 -19.04 -22.43
N ARG A 672 -22.00 -19.88 -22.61
CA ARG A 672 -21.83 -20.79 -23.76
C ARG A 672 -21.93 -20.07 -25.11
N ARG A 673 -21.21 -18.95 -25.22
CA ARG A 673 -21.27 -18.05 -26.37
C ARG A 673 -19.96 -17.34 -26.67
N VAL A 674 -19.84 -16.86 -27.92
CA VAL A 674 -18.84 -15.87 -28.32
C VAL A 674 -19.56 -14.61 -28.78
N GLN A 675 -19.16 -13.46 -28.25
CA GLN A 675 -19.69 -12.15 -28.64
C GLN A 675 -18.59 -11.33 -29.34
N LYS A 676 -18.85 -10.83 -30.55
CA LYS A 676 -17.97 -9.95 -31.30
C LYS A 676 -18.49 -8.52 -31.23
N PHE A 677 -17.63 -7.59 -30.84
CA PHE A 677 -17.90 -6.16 -30.75
C PHE A 677 -17.03 -5.36 -31.73
N ASP A 678 -17.48 -4.18 -32.12
CA ASP A 678 -16.61 -3.19 -32.75
C ASP A 678 -15.67 -2.51 -31.73
N SER A 679 -14.76 -1.67 -32.22
CA SER A 679 -13.80 -0.95 -31.37
C SER A 679 -14.44 0.15 -30.49
N GLN A 680 -15.75 0.37 -30.58
CA GLN A 680 -16.58 1.27 -29.76
C GLN A 680 -17.46 0.50 -28.76
N GLY A 681 -17.44 -0.83 -28.75
CA GLY A 681 -18.22 -1.67 -27.86
C GLY A 681 -19.63 -2.02 -28.35
N ASN A 682 -19.99 -1.70 -29.60
CA ASN A 682 -21.27 -2.13 -30.17
C ASN A 682 -21.20 -3.62 -30.53
N LEU A 683 -22.20 -4.41 -30.15
CA LEU A 683 -22.28 -5.83 -30.52
C LEU A 683 -22.52 -5.96 -32.03
N LEU A 684 -21.62 -6.62 -32.73
CA LEU A 684 -21.71 -6.91 -34.16
C LEU A 684 -22.29 -8.30 -34.45
N LEU A 685 -21.93 -9.28 -33.62
CA LEU A 685 -22.27 -10.69 -33.83
C LEU A 685 -22.25 -11.44 -32.50
N LYS A 686 -23.15 -12.41 -32.36
CA LYS A 686 -23.18 -13.38 -31.27
C LYS A 686 -23.31 -14.78 -31.85
N ILE A 687 -22.44 -15.69 -31.41
CA ILE A 687 -22.47 -17.11 -31.76
C ILE A 687 -22.85 -17.89 -30.50
N GLY A 688 -23.96 -18.63 -30.55
CA GLY A 688 -24.57 -19.29 -29.39
C GLY A 688 -25.27 -18.34 -28.39
N PRO A 689 -25.86 -18.88 -27.32
CA PRO A 689 -26.14 -20.30 -27.12
C PRO A 689 -27.28 -20.75 -28.06
N GLY A 690 -27.15 -21.92 -28.66
CA GLY A 690 -28.25 -22.56 -29.40
C GLY A 690 -29.07 -23.49 -28.49
N GLU A 691 -30.14 -24.06 -29.03
CA GLU A 691 -30.76 -25.23 -28.40
C GLU A 691 -29.75 -26.39 -28.34
N LEU A 692 -29.88 -27.26 -27.34
CA LEU A 692 -28.97 -28.38 -27.10
C LEU A 692 -29.17 -29.51 -28.12
N GLU A 693 -28.82 -29.27 -29.38
CA GLU A 693 -28.47 -30.35 -30.29
C GLU A 693 -27.21 -31.06 -29.78
N THR A 694 -27.22 -32.38 -29.78
CA THR A 694 -26.15 -33.18 -29.19
C THR A 694 -24.86 -33.13 -30.01
N GLY A 695 -23.94 -32.24 -29.65
CA GLY A 695 -22.57 -32.18 -30.18
C GLY A 695 -22.06 -30.75 -30.45
N CYS A 696 -20.79 -30.61 -30.84
CA CYS A 696 -20.12 -29.33 -31.09
C CYS A 696 -20.48 -28.65 -32.43
N ARG A 697 -21.75 -28.67 -32.86
CA ARG A 697 -22.11 -28.20 -34.22
C ARG A 697 -22.81 -26.85 -34.20
N GLY A 698 -22.04 -25.77 -34.18
CA GLY A 698 -22.56 -24.40 -34.27
C GLY A 698 -23.18 -23.88 -32.97
N THR A 699 -23.09 -24.66 -31.91
CA THR A 699 -23.44 -24.34 -30.52
C THR A 699 -22.24 -24.64 -29.64
N PHE A 700 -22.15 -24.07 -28.44
CA PHE A 700 -21.02 -24.30 -27.53
C PHE A 700 -21.44 -24.99 -26.24
N LEU A 701 -20.50 -25.70 -25.61
CA LEU A 701 -20.69 -26.40 -24.34
C LEU A 701 -19.83 -25.77 -23.23
N GLU A 702 -18.53 -25.61 -23.45
CA GLU A 702 -17.63 -24.76 -22.66
C GLU A 702 -16.57 -24.17 -23.62
N PRO A 703 -16.88 -23.06 -24.32
CA PRO A 703 -15.91 -22.43 -25.21
C PRO A 703 -14.80 -21.78 -24.36
N ARG A 704 -13.54 -22.15 -24.59
CA ARG A 704 -12.38 -21.74 -23.75
C ARG A 704 -11.51 -20.64 -24.37
N SER A 705 -11.29 -20.71 -25.68
CA SER A 705 -10.35 -19.81 -26.37
C SER A 705 -10.80 -19.60 -27.82
N VAL A 706 -10.51 -18.41 -28.36
CA VAL A 706 -10.83 -18.02 -29.74
C VAL A 706 -9.59 -17.46 -30.44
N ALA A 707 -9.44 -17.81 -31.72
CA ALA A 707 -8.48 -17.23 -32.63
C ALA A 707 -9.18 -16.80 -33.93
N VAL A 708 -8.64 -15.79 -34.61
CA VAL A 708 -9.21 -15.24 -35.84
C VAL A 708 -8.10 -15.08 -36.88
N ASN A 709 -8.33 -15.53 -38.11
CA ASN A 709 -7.34 -15.36 -39.20
C ASN A 709 -7.53 -14.04 -39.96
N SER A 710 -6.59 -13.71 -40.84
CA SER A 710 -6.64 -12.49 -41.68
C SER A 710 -7.81 -12.44 -42.67
N PHE A 711 -8.49 -13.56 -42.93
CA PHE A 711 -9.73 -13.62 -43.71
C PHE A 711 -10.99 -13.36 -42.86
N GLY A 712 -10.85 -13.32 -41.53
CA GLY A 712 -11.94 -13.16 -40.58
C GLY A 712 -12.65 -14.46 -40.22
N ASP A 713 -12.10 -15.63 -40.55
CA ASP A 713 -12.60 -16.91 -40.04
C ASP A 713 -12.34 -16.99 -38.53
N ILE A 714 -13.34 -17.44 -37.77
CA ILE A 714 -13.31 -17.52 -36.31
C ILE A 714 -13.14 -18.98 -35.91
N PHE A 715 -12.12 -19.27 -35.11
CA PHE A 715 -11.80 -20.61 -34.61
C PHE A 715 -11.99 -20.65 -33.10
N VAL A 716 -12.79 -21.58 -32.59
CA VAL A 716 -13.11 -21.69 -31.16
C VAL A 716 -12.77 -23.08 -30.66
N ALA A 717 -11.99 -23.15 -29.58
CA ALA A 717 -11.81 -24.37 -28.80
C ALA A 717 -13.00 -24.53 -27.86
N ASP A 718 -13.77 -25.60 -28.04
CA ASP A 718 -14.97 -25.93 -27.26
C ASP A 718 -14.77 -27.27 -26.56
N VAL A 719 -15.00 -27.27 -25.26
CA VAL A 719 -14.60 -28.32 -24.32
C VAL A 719 -15.85 -28.82 -23.60
N SER A 720 -15.94 -30.11 -23.31
CA SER A 720 -17.01 -30.63 -22.46
C SER A 720 -16.66 -32.00 -21.90
N ASN A 721 -17.41 -32.42 -20.87
CA ASN A 721 -17.42 -33.78 -20.38
C ASN A 721 -18.00 -34.76 -21.42
N GLY A 722 -17.19 -35.12 -22.42
CA GLY A 722 -17.52 -36.09 -23.47
C GLY A 722 -17.21 -35.61 -24.90
N THR A 723 -17.06 -34.29 -25.13
CA THR A 723 -16.79 -33.74 -26.46
C THR A 723 -15.75 -32.61 -26.42
N ASN A 724 -14.58 -32.83 -27.01
CA ASN A 724 -13.54 -31.81 -27.17
C ASN A 724 -13.27 -31.56 -28.65
N CYS A 725 -13.38 -30.33 -29.10
CA CYS A 725 -13.55 -30.02 -30.51
C CYS A 725 -13.07 -28.61 -30.84
N ILE A 726 -12.62 -28.41 -32.08
CA ILE A 726 -12.44 -27.08 -32.65
C ILE A 726 -13.56 -26.82 -33.64
N GLN A 727 -14.22 -25.68 -33.48
CA GLN A 727 -15.26 -25.19 -34.38
C GLN A 727 -14.73 -24.02 -35.19
N LYS A 728 -15.01 -24.00 -36.50
CA LYS A 728 -14.69 -22.91 -37.42
C LYS A 728 -15.99 -22.26 -37.92
N PHE A 729 -16.03 -20.94 -37.85
CA PHE A 729 -17.11 -20.10 -38.37
C PHE A 729 -16.56 -19.10 -39.38
N ASP A 730 -17.41 -18.60 -40.27
CA ASP A 730 -17.07 -17.46 -41.12
C ASP A 730 -17.10 -16.14 -40.34
N ARG A 731 -16.72 -15.03 -40.99
CA ARG A 731 -16.75 -13.68 -40.42
C ARG A 731 -18.14 -13.19 -39.98
N ASN A 732 -19.21 -13.87 -40.39
CA ASN A 732 -20.61 -13.59 -40.05
C ASN A 732 -21.15 -14.56 -38.99
N GLY A 733 -20.29 -15.42 -38.42
CA GLY A 733 -20.67 -16.41 -37.42
C GLY A 733 -21.44 -17.61 -37.96
N GLN A 734 -21.45 -17.83 -39.28
CA GLN A 734 -22.01 -19.05 -39.86
C GLN A 734 -21.04 -20.21 -39.62
N PHE A 735 -21.54 -21.30 -39.03
CA PHE A 735 -20.75 -22.51 -38.82
C PHE A 735 -20.29 -23.09 -40.17
N LEU A 736 -18.98 -23.27 -40.34
CA LEU A 736 -18.38 -23.84 -41.54
C LEU A 736 -18.07 -25.33 -41.36
N LEU A 737 -17.26 -25.67 -40.36
CA LEU A 737 -16.78 -27.02 -40.11
C LEU A 737 -16.31 -27.20 -38.66
N GLN A 738 -16.21 -28.45 -38.23
CA GLN A 738 -15.63 -28.86 -36.94
C GLN A 738 -14.65 -30.01 -37.15
N TRP A 739 -13.68 -30.13 -36.24
CA TRP A 739 -12.82 -31.31 -36.13
C TRP A 739 -12.48 -31.57 -34.66
N GLY A 740 -11.96 -32.75 -34.36
CA GLY A 740 -11.72 -33.19 -32.99
C GLY A 740 -12.59 -34.37 -32.56
N GLY A 741 -12.67 -34.54 -31.25
CA GLY A 741 -13.34 -35.63 -30.54
C GLY A 741 -12.55 -35.96 -29.28
N LEU A 742 -13.22 -36.39 -28.20
CA LEU A 742 -12.53 -36.83 -26.98
C LEU A 742 -11.64 -38.04 -27.28
N GLY A 743 -10.34 -37.95 -27.01
CA GLY A 743 -9.42 -39.07 -27.20
C GLY A 743 -7.95 -38.66 -27.31
N GLN A 744 -7.07 -39.62 -27.64
CA GLN A 744 -5.61 -39.49 -27.63
C GLN A 744 -4.96 -39.63 -29.02
N GLN A 745 -5.70 -40.06 -30.04
CA GLN A 745 -5.14 -40.24 -31.39
C GLN A 745 -4.87 -38.90 -32.08
N PRO A 746 -4.05 -38.85 -33.14
CA PRO A 746 -3.91 -37.66 -33.99
C PRO A 746 -5.27 -37.09 -34.42
N GLY A 747 -5.48 -35.80 -34.18
CA GLY A 747 -6.75 -35.11 -34.45
C GLY A 747 -7.86 -35.34 -33.41
N GLN A 748 -7.58 -35.98 -32.28
CA GLN A 748 -8.46 -36.03 -31.09
C GLN A 748 -7.91 -35.11 -29.98
N PHE A 749 -8.74 -34.74 -29.01
CA PHE A 749 -8.36 -33.81 -27.93
C PHE A 749 -8.82 -34.28 -26.54
N ASN A 750 -8.07 -33.89 -25.51
CA ASN A 750 -8.39 -34.06 -24.10
C ASN A 750 -8.15 -32.71 -23.40
N GLY A 751 -9.17 -31.87 -23.25
CA GLY A 751 -9.03 -30.52 -22.67
C GLY A 751 -8.15 -29.56 -23.50
N PRO A 752 -8.56 -29.14 -24.70
CA PRO A 752 -7.88 -28.11 -25.47
C PRO A 752 -8.16 -26.71 -24.87
N GLU A 753 -7.17 -26.09 -24.23
CA GLU A 753 -7.36 -24.81 -23.49
C GLU A 753 -6.98 -23.56 -24.31
N LYS A 754 -6.05 -23.66 -25.27
CA LYS A 754 -5.61 -22.54 -26.11
C LYS A 754 -5.62 -22.91 -27.60
N ILE A 755 -6.03 -21.95 -28.42
CA ILE A 755 -5.98 -22.01 -29.88
C ILE A 755 -5.33 -20.74 -30.42
N VAL A 756 -4.45 -20.89 -31.42
CA VAL A 756 -3.83 -19.78 -32.17
C VAL A 756 -3.75 -20.14 -33.64
N VAL A 757 -3.71 -19.12 -34.52
CA VAL A 757 -3.64 -19.29 -35.98
C VAL A 757 -2.53 -18.42 -36.54
N ASP A 758 -1.71 -18.97 -37.43
CA ASP A 758 -0.62 -18.23 -38.07
C ASP A 758 -1.07 -17.45 -39.32
N ARG A 759 -0.12 -16.79 -39.99
CA ARG A 759 -0.37 -16.00 -41.21
C ARG A 759 -0.64 -16.86 -42.45
N GLN A 760 -0.31 -18.14 -42.39
CA GLN A 760 -0.51 -19.15 -43.43
C GLN A 760 -1.90 -19.81 -43.29
N GLY A 761 -2.56 -19.62 -42.14
CA GLY A 761 -3.85 -20.19 -41.80
C GLY A 761 -3.76 -21.56 -41.12
N HIS A 762 -2.58 -21.96 -40.64
CA HIS A 762 -2.41 -23.18 -39.85
C HIS A 762 -2.91 -22.92 -38.43
N VAL A 763 -3.61 -23.90 -37.86
CA VAL A 763 -4.29 -23.83 -36.57
C VAL A 763 -3.54 -24.69 -35.56
N PHE A 764 -3.08 -24.08 -34.48
CA PHE A 764 -2.34 -24.76 -33.41
C PHE A 764 -3.18 -24.83 -32.16
N VAL A 765 -3.32 -26.04 -31.61
CA VAL A 765 -4.17 -26.34 -30.46
C VAL A 765 -3.35 -26.96 -29.35
N ALA A 766 -3.44 -26.38 -28.15
CA ALA A 766 -2.76 -26.86 -26.97
C ALA A 766 -3.62 -27.89 -26.22
N ASP A 767 -3.30 -29.18 -26.41
CA ASP A 767 -4.11 -30.35 -26.04
C ASP A 767 -3.66 -30.90 -24.66
N MET A 768 -4.12 -30.24 -23.60
CA MET A 768 -3.50 -30.27 -22.26
C MET A 768 -3.56 -31.66 -21.60
N GLY A 769 -4.72 -32.29 -21.59
CA GLY A 769 -4.90 -33.64 -21.03
C GLY A 769 -4.21 -34.75 -21.84
N ASN A 770 -3.69 -34.44 -23.03
CA ASN A 770 -2.87 -35.34 -23.87
C ASN A 770 -1.39 -34.96 -23.91
N PHE A 771 -0.97 -33.91 -23.19
CA PHE A 771 0.44 -33.54 -23.03
C PHE A 771 1.12 -33.21 -24.38
N ARG A 772 0.41 -32.52 -25.30
CA ARG A 772 0.91 -32.20 -26.65
C ARG A 772 0.35 -30.90 -27.26
N ILE A 773 1.00 -30.42 -28.30
CA ILE A 773 0.42 -29.46 -29.27
C ILE A 773 0.07 -30.22 -30.55
N GLN A 774 -1.01 -29.81 -31.23
CA GLN A 774 -1.41 -30.33 -32.53
C GLN A 774 -1.60 -29.21 -33.54
N GLU A 775 -1.13 -29.44 -34.77
CA GLU A 775 -1.21 -28.54 -35.91
C GLU A 775 -2.19 -29.08 -36.96
N PHE A 776 -3.04 -28.18 -37.48
CA PHE A 776 -4.03 -28.46 -38.50
C PHE A 776 -3.97 -27.42 -39.62
N ASP A 777 -4.40 -27.77 -40.83
CA ASP A 777 -4.69 -26.76 -41.86
C ASP A 777 -6.00 -26.01 -41.55
N ALA A 778 -6.28 -24.96 -42.34
CA ALA A 778 -7.49 -24.13 -42.22
C ALA A 778 -8.82 -24.89 -42.46
N PHE A 779 -8.77 -26.18 -42.80
CA PHE A 779 -9.90 -27.08 -43.01
C PHE A 779 -10.00 -28.18 -41.94
N GLY A 780 -9.16 -28.13 -40.90
CA GLY A 780 -9.17 -29.09 -39.79
C GLY A 780 -8.48 -30.41 -40.09
N LYS A 781 -7.72 -30.51 -41.19
CA LYS A 781 -6.90 -31.70 -41.47
C LYS A 781 -5.68 -31.68 -40.56
N PHE A 782 -5.49 -32.74 -39.78
CA PHE A 782 -4.29 -32.95 -38.99
C PHE A 782 -3.04 -32.93 -39.89
N LEU A 783 -2.07 -32.08 -39.57
CA LEU A 783 -0.77 -32.01 -40.24
C LEU A 783 0.28 -32.77 -39.42
N GLN A 784 0.43 -32.41 -38.15
CA GLN A 784 1.39 -33.03 -37.24
C GLN A 784 1.07 -32.71 -35.77
N SER A 785 1.77 -33.38 -34.86
CA SER A 785 1.69 -33.15 -33.41
C SER A 785 3.05 -33.32 -32.78
N TRP A 786 3.35 -32.49 -31.78
CA TRP A 786 4.51 -32.66 -30.92
C TRP A 786 4.05 -32.76 -29.46
N GLY A 787 4.24 -33.95 -28.90
CA GLY A 787 4.21 -34.16 -27.45
C GLY A 787 3.87 -35.57 -26.98
N SER A 788 4.41 -35.90 -25.82
CA SER A 788 4.36 -37.24 -25.21
C SER A 788 4.62 -37.11 -23.71
N ARG A 789 3.91 -37.90 -22.89
CA ARG A 789 4.03 -37.96 -21.42
C ARG A 789 5.40 -38.49 -20.94
N ASP A 790 6.26 -38.98 -21.83
CA ASP A 790 7.41 -39.82 -21.48
C ASP A 790 8.74 -39.03 -21.24
N ASN A 791 8.66 -37.71 -21.06
CA ASN A 791 9.70 -36.85 -20.44
C ASN A 791 11.15 -37.03 -20.97
N LYS A 792 11.34 -37.13 -22.28
CA LYS A 792 12.65 -36.97 -22.93
C LYS A 792 12.93 -35.50 -23.28
N PRO A 793 14.18 -35.06 -23.49
CA PRO A 793 14.45 -33.75 -24.06
C PRO A 793 13.77 -33.58 -25.42
N GLY A 794 12.77 -32.69 -25.50
CA GLY A 794 11.88 -32.54 -26.67
C GLY A 794 10.55 -33.30 -26.58
N GLU A 795 10.25 -33.96 -25.46
CA GLU A 795 8.96 -34.59 -25.13
C GLU A 795 8.40 -33.97 -23.81
N PHE A 796 7.08 -33.99 -23.55
CA PHE A 796 6.36 -32.86 -22.89
C PHE A 796 5.53 -33.25 -21.65
N GLY A 797 5.33 -32.26 -20.78
CA GLY A 797 4.03 -32.06 -20.16
C GLY A 797 3.60 -30.59 -20.27
N PRO A 798 2.29 -30.27 -20.25
CA PRO A 798 1.83 -28.92 -20.56
C PRO A 798 1.62 -28.10 -19.29
N GLY A 799 2.13 -26.87 -19.31
CA GLY A 799 1.44 -25.77 -18.64
C GLY A 799 0.50 -25.04 -19.63
N PRO A 800 -0.36 -24.14 -19.15
CA PRO A 800 -1.47 -23.55 -19.93
C PRO A 800 -1.06 -22.62 -21.09
N GLU A 801 0.23 -22.32 -21.26
CA GLU A 801 0.71 -21.19 -22.05
C GLU A 801 1.49 -21.59 -23.31
N LEU A 802 1.06 -21.03 -24.45
CA LEU A 802 1.62 -21.18 -25.79
C LEU A 802 1.65 -19.80 -26.45
N THR A 803 2.78 -19.43 -27.07
CA THR A 803 2.92 -18.21 -27.87
C THR A 803 3.80 -18.43 -29.10
N ILE A 804 3.71 -17.55 -30.10
CA ILE A 804 4.35 -17.69 -31.42
C ILE A 804 5.02 -16.36 -31.80
N ASP A 805 6.26 -16.39 -32.30
CA ASP A 805 6.93 -15.19 -32.81
C ASP A 805 6.61 -14.87 -34.29
N ALA A 806 7.07 -13.71 -34.77
CA ALA A 806 6.82 -13.24 -36.13
C ALA A 806 7.44 -14.12 -37.23
N GLN A 807 8.32 -15.06 -36.87
CA GLN A 807 8.92 -16.05 -37.77
C GLN A 807 8.21 -17.42 -37.70
N GLY A 808 7.19 -17.55 -36.85
CA GLY A 808 6.42 -18.77 -36.65
C GLY A 808 7.02 -19.74 -35.64
N ASN A 809 8.06 -19.37 -34.88
CA ASN A 809 8.61 -20.25 -33.85
C ASN A 809 7.69 -20.27 -32.61
N PHE A 810 7.51 -21.43 -32.01
CA PHE A 810 6.63 -21.63 -30.86
C PHE A 810 7.42 -21.61 -29.55
N TYR A 811 6.81 -21.03 -28.52
CA TYR A 811 7.31 -21.06 -27.16
C TYR A 811 6.24 -21.68 -26.27
N VAL A 812 6.61 -22.74 -25.57
CA VAL A 812 5.68 -23.61 -24.82
C VAL A 812 6.15 -23.74 -23.39
N LEU A 813 5.24 -23.59 -22.44
CA LEU A 813 5.48 -23.91 -21.04
C LEU A 813 5.50 -25.44 -20.84
N LEU A 814 6.68 -25.97 -20.50
CA LEU A 814 6.92 -27.38 -20.23
C LEU A 814 6.78 -27.63 -18.73
N LEU A 815 5.73 -28.35 -18.32
CA LEU A 815 5.41 -28.64 -16.92
C LEU A 815 5.34 -30.14 -16.68
N THR A 816 6.07 -30.63 -15.68
CA THR A 816 5.93 -31.99 -15.16
C THR A 816 5.89 -31.96 -13.63
N ASN A 817 5.64 -33.11 -13.00
CA ASN A 817 5.67 -33.22 -11.52
C ASN A 817 7.03 -32.87 -10.90
N THR A 818 8.11 -32.77 -11.69
CA THR A 818 9.48 -32.52 -11.21
C THR A 818 10.25 -31.45 -12.00
N THR A 819 9.68 -30.88 -13.06
CA THR A 819 10.34 -29.87 -13.90
C THR A 819 9.38 -28.77 -14.36
N VAL A 820 9.88 -27.54 -14.38
CA VAL A 820 9.22 -26.39 -15.01
C VAL A 820 10.26 -25.74 -15.92
N GLN A 821 9.97 -25.65 -17.22
CA GLN A 821 10.86 -25.10 -18.25
C GLN A 821 10.07 -24.36 -19.33
N ILE A 822 10.73 -23.55 -20.14
CA ILE A 822 10.18 -22.98 -21.38
C ILE A 822 10.95 -23.60 -22.55
N GLY A 823 10.23 -24.19 -23.50
CA GLY A 823 10.79 -24.80 -24.71
C GLY A 823 10.54 -23.95 -25.96
N LYS A 824 11.56 -23.82 -26.82
CA LYS A 824 11.46 -23.21 -28.15
C LYS A 824 11.44 -24.28 -29.25
N TYR A 825 10.53 -24.10 -30.19
CA TYR A 825 10.34 -24.95 -31.37
C TYR A 825 10.39 -24.08 -32.63
N ASP A 826 10.94 -24.56 -33.74
CA ASP A 826 10.86 -23.83 -35.02
C ASP A 826 9.45 -23.87 -35.62
N SER A 827 9.24 -23.12 -36.70
CA SER A 827 7.97 -23.05 -37.44
C SER A 827 7.54 -24.36 -38.10
N GLN A 828 8.28 -25.45 -37.94
CA GLN A 828 7.91 -26.81 -38.37
C GLN A 828 7.67 -27.72 -37.15
N GLY A 829 7.54 -27.17 -35.94
CA GLY A 829 7.28 -27.92 -34.70
C GLY A 829 8.50 -28.68 -34.17
N LYS A 830 9.69 -28.49 -34.75
CA LYS A 830 10.90 -29.19 -34.31
C LYS A 830 11.47 -28.49 -33.08
N PHE A 831 11.69 -29.26 -32.02
CA PHE A 831 12.36 -28.78 -30.81
C PHE A 831 13.76 -28.23 -31.10
N LEU A 832 14.06 -27.03 -30.59
CA LEU A 832 15.37 -26.41 -30.69
C LEU A 832 16.14 -26.54 -29.37
N TYR A 833 15.56 -26.03 -28.28
CA TYR A 833 16.15 -26.05 -26.93
C TYR A 833 15.10 -25.64 -25.88
N ALA A 834 15.40 -25.89 -24.60
CA ALA A 834 14.59 -25.45 -23.46
C ALA A 834 15.48 -24.88 -22.34
N TRP A 835 14.90 -24.05 -21.47
CA TRP A 835 15.58 -23.43 -20.33
C TRP A 835 14.65 -23.27 -19.12
N GLY A 836 15.24 -22.95 -17.96
CA GLY A 836 14.55 -22.88 -16.68
C GLY A 836 14.67 -24.17 -15.85
N SER A 837 14.26 -24.09 -14.60
CA SER A 837 14.18 -25.21 -13.66
C SER A 837 13.25 -24.83 -12.50
N MET A 838 12.65 -25.80 -11.80
CA MET A 838 11.82 -25.48 -10.64
C MET A 838 12.61 -24.79 -9.53
N GLY A 839 12.08 -23.71 -8.95
CA GLY A 839 12.69 -22.98 -7.83
C GLY A 839 12.47 -21.47 -7.89
N SER A 840 13.13 -20.70 -7.02
CA SER A 840 12.92 -19.26 -6.82
C SER A 840 14.10 -18.34 -7.16
N ASP A 841 15.29 -18.87 -7.47
CA ASP A 841 16.43 -18.06 -7.91
C ASP A 841 16.20 -17.47 -9.33
N PRO A 842 16.89 -16.39 -9.74
CA PRO A 842 16.72 -15.81 -11.07
C PRO A 842 16.88 -16.82 -12.22
N GLY A 843 15.89 -16.91 -13.11
CA GLY A 843 15.85 -17.90 -14.19
C GLY A 843 15.36 -19.30 -13.80
N GLN A 844 15.07 -19.55 -12.51
CA GLN A 844 14.21 -20.65 -12.08
C GLN A 844 12.73 -20.26 -12.26
N LEU A 845 11.81 -21.22 -12.20
CA LEU A 845 10.38 -21.05 -12.49
C LEU A 845 9.54 -21.72 -11.38
N GLY A 846 8.57 -21.00 -10.83
CA GLY A 846 7.68 -21.46 -9.77
C GLY A 846 6.34 -21.93 -10.32
N TYR A 847 5.48 -20.99 -10.70
CA TYR A 847 4.15 -21.26 -11.25
C TYR A 847 3.83 -20.25 -12.36
N ILE A 848 3.89 -20.69 -13.61
CA ILE A 848 3.79 -19.80 -14.78
C ILE A 848 2.34 -19.69 -15.25
N THR A 849 1.84 -18.45 -15.38
CA THR A 849 0.44 -18.16 -15.75
C THR A 849 0.26 -17.30 -17.00
N GLY A 850 1.35 -16.83 -17.60
CA GLY A 850 1.34 -16.12 -18.89
C GLY A 850 2.69 -16.24 -19.61
N LEU A 851 2.68 -16.45 -20.93
CA LEU A 851 3.89 -16.50 -21.76
C LEU A 851 3.71 -15.67 -23.05
N ILE A 852 4.65 -14.77 -23.33
CA ILE A 852 4.69 -13.96 -24.57
C ILE A 852 6.10 -13.87 -25.13
N VAL A 853 6.21 -13.51 -26.41
CA VAL A 853 7.48 -13.27 -27.11
C VAL A 853 7.43 -11.91 -27.83
N ASP A 854 8.54 -11.17 -27.83
CA ASP A 854 8.67 -9.88 -28.54
C ASP A 854 9.20 -10.02 -29.97
N ASN A 855 9.19 -8.93 -30.74
CA ASN A 855 9.65 -8.92 -32.15
C ASN A 855 11.16 -9.18 -32.31
N GLN A 856 11.92 -9.17 -31.21
CA GLN A 856 13.35 -9.53 -31.16
C GLN A 856 13.55 -10.99 -30.69
N GLY A 857 12.46 -11.74 -30.47
CA GLY A 857 12.46 -13.13 -30.01
C GLY A 857 12.80 -13.32 -28.53
N ASN A 858 12.81 -12.25 -27.73
CA ASN A 858 12.93 -12.41 -26.27
C ASN A 858 11.61 -12.90 -25.69
N VAL A 859 11.69 -13.79 -24.70
CA VAL A 859 10.54 -14.43 -24.08
C VAL A 859 10.31 -13.86 -22.68
N TYR A 860 9.04 -13.64 -22.32
CA TYR A 860 8.64 -13.14 -21.01
C TYR A 860 7.60 -14.08 -20.41
N ALA A 861 7.84 -14.52 -19.18
CA ALA A 861 6.95 -15.41 -18.45
C ALA A 861 6.49 -14.75 -17.14
N VAL A 862 5.19 -14.80 -16.83
CA VAL A 862 4.70 -14.44 -15.49
C VAL A 862 4.93 -15.61 -14.56
N ASP A 863 5.88 -15.47 -13.65
CA ASP A 863 6.07 -16.42 -12.58
C ASP A 863 5.30 -15.97 -11.35
N ALA A 864 4.02 -16.34 -11.35
CA ALA A 864 3.09 -16.12 -10.26
C ALA A 864 3.40 -16.98 -9.03
N GLY A 865 4.32 -17.95 -9.13
CA GLY A 865 4.84 -18.70 -7.98
C GLY A 865 6.02 -18.01 -7.29
N ASN A 866 6.65 -17.02 -7.95
CA ASN A 866 7.81 -16.28 -7.45
C ASN A 866 7.61 -14.74 -7.48
N ASP A 867 6.36 -14.27 -7.61
CA ASP A 867 5.98 -12.84 -7.63
C ASP A 867 6.79 -11.97 -8.60
N ARG A 868 7.02 -12.46 -9.83
CA ARG A 868 7.87 -11.77 -10.82
C ARG A 868 7.51 -12.07 -12.28
N ILE A 869 8.18 -11.34 -13.18
CA ILE A 869 8.30 -11.68 -14.59
C ILE A 869 9.76 -11.93 -14.90
N ASP A 870 10.06 -13.09 -15.47
CA ASP A 870 11.39 -13.40 -16.00
C ASP A 870 11.46 -13.05 -17.48
N LYS A 871 12.48 -12.25 -17.85
CA LYS A 871 12.86 -12.01 -19.25
C LYS A 871 14.01 -12.93 -19.65
N PHE A 872 13.79 -13.72 -20.68
CA PHE A 872 14.81 -14.54 -21.33
C PHE A 872 15.20 -13.91 -22.67
N LYS A 873 16.47 -13.54 -22.81
CA LYS A 873 17.00 -13.02 -24.08
C LYS A 873 17.21 -14.16 -25.07
N GLN A 874 16.88 -13.93 -26.33
CA GLN A 874 17.39 -14.79 -27.40
C GLN A 874 18.89 -14.56 -27.54
N SER A 875 19.67 -15.65 -27.50
CA SER A 875 21.11 -15.70 -27.74
C SER A 875 21.43 -15.97 -29.20
#